data_AF-A0A9W8N352-F1
#
_entry.id   AF-A0A9W8N352-F1
#
_cell.length_a   1.000
_cell.length_b   1.000
_cell.length_c   1.000
_cell.angle_alpha   90.00
_cell.angle_beta   90.00
_cell.angle_gamma   90.00
#
_symmetry.space_group_name_H-M   'P 1'
#
loop_
_entity.id
_entity.type
_entity.pdbx_description
1 polymer ?
#
loop_
_entity_poly.entity_id
_entity_poly.type
_entity_poly.pdbx_seq_one_letter_code
_entity_poly.pdbx_strand_id
1 'polypeptide(L)'
;MCSSLMLSQSKNRGEIHTRQPLTTQPKPDSTFAIQGKPRRDRRGHEEQIVLGDFNLHHELWGGISVRETDQEADDLIEIMEDYSLTNTLSPGTVTYEEAGARTTIDLCLATMGLVDRVIRSEVDRGLDHDSDHLPIVTILDLRVTQLIKEPTRKWKELNREKFQTALTQKLPELCKPRTPTALEEYVRKVTTAIWEAADMAVPKRHFCNKSKEGWNEDCKRVLMEAKRLRRAHALYNTEETWEAYRAARNLKTKTIRKALQQIHRDKVGKAAESPESLWQIAKWARNRGNQAPNITPELRHPTTGQKAIKAEEKAQLLRETFFPLPPDAVLEDINTATYTDQIPMPPITTNEVEHAVQATLPLKAPGPDGIPNLILKRALPHIKFHLTRIFNCSLTLGHCPEHFRRSTTVVLRKPGKDNYTVPKAYRPIALLNTIGKVMDAIIAKRISYMAETYQLLPDTHIGGRRLRSTEQALHIIIEKIYKAWNTGKGKVASLLLLDVSGAFDNVSHQRLLHNLRKRRLDEKVVRWIESFLKERKTNMLLDGYKSTQYEISTGIPQGSPLSPILYLFYNADLIDKHNEDTSATGYIDDAAILAVGDTTEETCNKLERALESAGQWATTHASIFAPEKFQLTHFTRARKRINTEQVLQTPWGAGLDGMRKIYRGVAMPQMLYACSVWSNADIRGKGYTKKTLETLQTMQARAARTITGAFKATSRPALNIESYLLPVQQQIWKHNAETIGRTLSSQDVPELEKHKFETEDKLKYTSPLKRIYQEVQDRREPTGLDQEIVPPYVTPPWWEGPTTRIGGDAEQAESEHQRELESGRNSILIYTDGSGIDGHIGAAAVCLMTKQTKRAYMGRDTVSTVYAGELQGSYQIVGQTAGKIRSIPPEGNRTTGPGPPEEWPTRGNPVDPSP
;
A
#
# COMPACT_ATOMS: atom_id res chain seq x y z
N MET A 1 -40.72 -24.05 20.45
CA MET A 1 -41.30 -24.51 21.73
C MET A 1 -40.42 -23.98 22.86
N CYS A 2 -41.05 -23.28 23.80
CA CYS A 2 -40.67 -22.87 25.18
C CYS A 2 -39.63 -23.78 25.87
N SER A 3 -38.79 -23.42 26.87
CA SER A 3 -38.74 -22.38 27.92
C SER A 3 -37.36 -22.53 28.62
N SER A 4 -36.57 -21.49 28.96
CA SER A 4 -36.59 -20.64 30.18
C SER A 4 -35.60 -21.07 31.29
N LEU A 5 -34.97 -20.06 31.95
CA LEU A 5 -34.44 -19.99 33.34
C LEU A 5 -33.13 -20.77 33.69
N MET A 6 -32.23 -20.37 34.61
CA MET A 6 -31.98 -19.13 35.38
C MET A 6 -30.53 -19.17 35.99
N LEU A 7 -30.05 -17.98 36.38
CA LEU A 7 -28.93 -17.58 37.25
C LEU A 7 -28.42 -18.54 38.35
N SER A 8 -27.11 -18.49 38.64
CA SER A 8 -26.60 -18.17 40.00
C SER A 8 -25.15 -17.61 39.98
N GLN A 9 -24.90 -16.64 40.85
CA GLN A 9 -23.59 -16.05 41.15
C GLN A 9 -22.99 -16.70 42.41
N SER A 10 -21.67 -16.84 42.52
CA SER A 10 -20.96 -16.45 43.77
C SER A 10 -19.44 -16.26 43.61
N LYS A 11 -18.97 -15.21 44.29
CA LYS A 11 -17.59 -14.79 44.55
C LYS A 11 -16.81 -15.80 45.43
N ASN A 12 -15.49 -15.90 45.24
CA ASN A 12 -14.45 -15.72 46.29
C ASN A 12 -13.04 -15.91 45.67
N ARG A 13 -12.19 -14.87 45.62
CA ARG A 13 -11.12 -14.51 46.58
C ARG A 13 -10.08 -15.62 46.78
N GLY A 14 -8.94 -15.48 46.10
CA GLY A 14 -7.71 -16.24 46.36
C GLY A 14 -6.78 -15.44 47.26
N GLU A 15 -6.46 -16.01 48.42
CA GLU A 15 -5.42 -15.57 49.35
C GLU A 15 -4.08 -16.26 49.05
N ILE A 16 -3.03 -15.56 49.47
CA ILE A 16 -1.61 -15.84 49.32
C ILE A 16 -1.16 -16.76 50.46
N HIS A 17 -0.33 -17.77 50.20
CA HIS A 17 0.65 -18.21 51.20
C HIS A 17 1.95 -18.78 50.61
N THR A 18 2.99 -18.57 51.40
CA THR A 18 4.43 -18.61 51.19
C THR A 18 5.07 -19.92 51.69
N ARG A 19 6.21 -20.31 51.07
CA ARG A 19 7.43 -21.06 51.55
C ARG A 19 7.35 -21.77 52.93
N GLN A 20 7.88 -22.97 53.23
CA GLN A 20 9.11 -23.75 52.90
C GLN A 20 9.04 -25.07 53.76
N PRO A 21 10.11 -25.87 54.04
CA PRO A 21 10.92 -26.83 53.24
C PRO A 21 10.86 -28.30 53.79
N LEU A 22 11.53 -29.30 53.15
CA LEU A 22 12.33 -30.41 53.77
C LEU A 22 12.55 -31.65 52.86
N THR A 23 13.85 -31.92 52.60
CA THR A 23 14.60 -33.21 52.64
C THR A 23 14.12 -34.49 51.93
N THR A 24 14.87 -34.84 50.87
CA THR A 24 15.59 -36.12 50.57
C THR A 24 15.00 -37.49 50.98
N GLN A 25 14.61 -38.32 50.00
CA GLN A 25 15.34 -39.50 49.47
C GLN A 25 14.49 -40.30 48.43
N PRO A 26 15.09 -41.17 47.59
CA PRO A 26 14.62 -41.46 46.23
C PRO A 26 13.88 -42.80 46.10
N LYS A 27 12.88 -42.89 45.21
CA LYS A 27 12.41 -44.16 44.61
C LYS A 27 11.79 -43.94 43.21
N PRO A 28 11.77 -45.00 42.37
CA PRO A 28 11.73 -44.92 40.92
C PRO A 28 10.29 -45.00 40.40
N ASP A 29 9.88 -44.03 39.61
CA ASP A 29 8.67 -44.10 38.80
C ASP A 29 8.95 -43.42 37.46
N SER A 30 9.36 -44.20 36.47
CA SER A 30 9.34 -43.79 35.06
C SER A 30 7.94 -44.03 34.50
N THR A 31 6.95 -43.31 35.04
CA THR A 31 5.68 -43.10 34.35
C THR A 31 5.84 -41.84 33.53
N PHE A 32 6.09 -41.98 32.23
CA PHE A 32 5.93 -40.87 31.29
C PHE A 32 4.43 -40.56 31.18
N ALA A 33 3.94 -39.71 32.08
CA ALA A 33 2.65 -39.07 31.87
C ALA A 33 2.75 -38.23 30.60
N ILE A 34 2.03 -38.63 29.55
CA ILE A 34 1.76 -37.78 28.38
C ILE A 34 0.87 -36.63 28.86
N GLN A 35 1.47 -35.63 29.51
CA GLN A 35 0.81 -34.40 29.87
C GLN A 35 0.61 -33.56 28.62
N GLY A 36 -0.53 -33.79 27.98
CA GLY A 36 -1.10 -32.88 27.02
C GLY A 36 -1.99 -33.61 26.03
N LYS A 37 -3.29 -33.68 26.31
CA LYS A 37 -4.27 -33.82 25.21
C LYS A 37 -3.89 -32.80 24.14
N PRO A 38 -3.54 -33.21 22.91
CA PRO A 38 -3.32 -32.28 21.83
C PRO A 38 -4.59 -31.44 21.72
N ARG A 39 -4.45 -30.11 21.85
CA ARG A 39 -5.58 -29.22 21.61
C ARG A 39 -6.13 -29.57 20.23
N ARG A 40 -7.44 -29.83 20.13
CA ARG A 40 -8.20 -29.72 18.88
C ARG A 40 -8.09 -28.28 18.35
N ASP A 41 -6.95 -27.92 17.79
CA ASP A 41 -6.80 -26.70 17.00
C ASP A 41 -7.41 -27.03 15.63
N ARG A 42 -8.48 -26.33 15.26
CA ARG A 42 -9.16 -26.47 13.96
C ARG A 42 -8.31 -25.88 12.82
N ARG A 43 -7.02 -26.24 12.76
CA ARG A 43 -6.09 -25.89 11.68
C ARG A 43 -5.78 -27.17 10.92
N GLY A 44 -5.72 -27.07 9.59
CA GLY A 44 -5.83 -28.17 8.64
C GLY A 44 -4.98 -29.41 8.93
N HIS A 45 -5.42 -30.55 8.41
CA HIS A 45 -4.75 -31.87 8.50
C HIS A 45 -3.23 -31.74 8.33
N GLU A 46 -2.50 -31.84 9.44
CA GLU A 46 -1.05 -31.98 9.43
C GLU A 46 -0.74 -33.48 9.39
N GLU A 47 0.07 -33.92 8.42
CA GLU A 47 0.56 -35.30 8.35
C GLU A 47 1.59 -35.54 9.47
N GLN A 48 1.53 -36.70 10.13
CA GLN A 48 2.32 -37.00 11.33
C GLN A 48 3.06 -38.33 11.21
N ILE A 49 4.25 -38.39 11.83
CA ILE A 49 5.01 -39.61 12.05
C ILE A 49 5.39 -39.69 13.53
N VAL A 50 5.14 -40.83 14.16
CA VAL A 50 5.43 -41.12 15.56
C VAL A 50 6.40 -42.30 15.61
N LEU A 51 7.54 -42.09 16.25
CA LEU A 51 8.65 -43.05 16.34
C LEU A 51 9.00 -43.24 17.81
N GLY A 52 9.26 -44.47 18.23
CA GLY A 52 9.78 -44.73 19.56
C GLY A 52 9.73 -46.20 19.97
N ASP A 53 10.32 -46.45 21.12
CA ASP A 53 10.13 -47.67 21.90
C ASP A 53 8.86 -47.51 22.74
N PHE A 54 7.83 -48.28 22.40
CA PHE A 54 6.53 -48.21 23.06
C PHE A 54 6.42 -49.21 24.21
N ASN A 55 7.28 -50.24 24.27
CA ASN A 55 7.22 -51.32 25.27
C ASN A 55 5.84 -52.01 25.40
N LEU A 56 5.01 -51.99 24.35
CA LEU A 56 3.67 -52.57 24.35
C LEU A 56 3.60 -53.75 23.39
N HIS A 57 3.00 -54.86 23.84
CA HIS A 57 2.77 -56.06 23.07
C HIS A 57 1.30 -56.14 22.63
N HIS A 58 1.06 -56.20 21.32
CA HIS A 58 -0.27 -56.42 20.76
C HIS A 58 -0.17 -57.13 19.42
N GLU A 59 -1.15 -57.97 19.09
CA GLU A 59 -1.23 -58.71 17.82
C GLU A 59 -1.20 -57.80 16.57
N LEU A 60 -1.56 -56.51 16.70
CA LEU A 60 -1.70 -55.57 15.58
C LEU A 60 -0.33 -55.19 15.00
N TRP A 61 0.71 -55.19 15.82
CA TRP A 61 2.09 -54.89 15.40
C TRP A 61 3.07 -56.02 15.74
N GLY A 62 2.82 -56.84 16.76
CA GLY A 62 3.63 -58.02 17.09
C GLY A 62 3.20 -59.31 16.37
N GLY A 63 2.10 -59.28 15.62
CA GLY A 63 1.61 -60.42 14.84
C GLY A 63 1.15 -61.61 15.69
N ILE A 64 1.00 -62.78 15.05
CA ILE A 64 0.44 -64.02 15.64
C ILE A 64 1.37 -64.60 16.73
N SER A 65 2.61 -64.12 16.82
CA SER A 65 3.60 -64.54 17.83
C SER A 65 3.37 -63.96 19.22
N VAL A 66 2.49 -62.96 19.36
CA VAL A 66 2.16 -62.35 20.66
C VAL A 66 1.25 -63.32 21.43
N ARG A 67 1.66 -63.70 22.64
CA ARG A 67 0.90 -64.64 23.50
C ARG A 67 0.06 -63.94 24.57
N GLU A 68 0.53 -62.77 25.02
CA GLU A 68 -0.14 -61.92 26.00
C GLU A 68 -0.09 -60.48 25.47
N THR A 69 -1.25 -59.81 25.49
CA THR A 69 -1.42 -58.43 25.03
C THR A 69 -1.48 -57.51 26.24
N ASP A 70 -0.76 -56.39 26.19
CA ASP A 70 -0.77 -55.39 27.25
C ASP A 70 -2.08 -54.59 27.23
N GLN A 71 -2.75 -54.39 28.37
CA GLN A 71 -4.00 -53.60 28.43
C GLN A 71 -3.80 -52.14 28.01
N GLU A 72 -2.60 -51.60 28.23
CA GLU A 72 -2.21 -50.24 27.84
C GLU A 72 -2.06 -50.09 26.31
N ALA A 73 -2.04 -51.20 25.55
CA ALA A 73 -2.06 -51.18 24.09
C ALA A 73 -3.39 -50.65 23.54
N ASP A 74 -4.50 -50.81 24.27
CA ASP A 74 -5.83 -50.30 23.87
C ASP A 74 -5.83 -48.76 23.77
N ASP A 75 -5.13 -48.07 24.67
CA ASP A 75 -4.98 -46.61 24.65
C ASP A 75 -4.18 -46.16 23.41
N LEU A 76 -3.16 -46.92 23.01
CA LEU A 76 -2.38 -46.64 21.81
C LEU A 76 -3.22 -46.89 20.54
N ILE A 77 -4.06 -47.93 20.55
CA ILE A 77 -4.98 -48.23 19.44
C ILE A 77 -6.02 -47.11 19.28
N GLU A 78 -6.59 -46.61 20.37
CA GLU A 78 -7.51 -45.46 20.33
C GLU A 78 -6.82 -44.23 19.72
N ILE A 79 -5.55 -43.96 20.09
CA ILE A 79 -4.75 -42.89 19.48
C ILE A 79 -4.48 -43.16 18.00
N MET A 80 -4.18 -44.40 17.62
CA MET A 80 -3.95 -44.77 16.22
C MET A 80 -5.20 -44.55 15.37
N GLU A 81 -6.39 -44.88 15.89
CA GLU A 81 -7.67 -44.63 15.23
C GLU A 81 -7.98 -43.12 15.13
N ASP A 82 -7.88 -42.39 16.25
CA ASP A 82 -8.18 -40.96 16.35
C ASP A 82 -7.34 -40.11 15.38
N TYR A 83 -6.08 -40.51 15.16
CA TYR A 83 -5.13 -39.80 14.29
C TYR A 83 -4.89 -40.50 12.95
N SER A 84 -5.59 -41.60 12.66
CA SER A 84 -5.43 -42.41 11.45
C SER A 84 -3.97 -42.80 11.18
N LEU A 85 -3.29 -43.26 12.23
CA LEU A 85 -1.91 -43.71 12.20
C LEU A 85 -1.84 -45.20 11.83
N THR A 86 -0.89 -45.55 10.99
CA THR A 86 -0.62 -46.94 10.58
C THR A 86 0.85 -47.26 10.81
N ASN A 87 1.12 -48.45 11.37
CA ASN A 87 2.51 -48.90 11.50
C ASN A 87 3.11 -49.16 10.11
N THR A 88 4.28 -48.59 9.89
CA THR A 88 5.02 -48.74 8.62
C THR A 88 5.78 -50.06 8.55
N LEU A 89 5.99 -50.74 9.68
CA LEU A 89 6.56 -52.08 9.75
C LEU A 89 5.48 -53.15 9.57
N SER A 90 5.87 -54.30 9.01
CA SER A 90 4.97 -55.46 8.96
C SER A 90 4.75 -56.03 10.35
N PRO A 91 3.52 -56.44 10.71
CA PRO A 91 3.26 -57.08 12.00
C PRO A 91 4.16 -58.30 12.24
N GLY A 92 4.77 -58.39 13.42
CA GLY A 92 5.72 -59.45 13.79
C GLY A 92 7.17 -59.19 13.39
N THR A 93 7.50 -58.00 12.88
CA THR A 93 8.90 -57.60 12.65
C THR A 93 9.63 -57.52 13.99
N VAL A 94 10.65 -58.35 14.21
CA VAL A 94 11.42 -58.34 15.45
C VAL A 94 12.24 -57.05 15.54
N THR A 95 11.94 -56.20 16.52
CA THR A 95 12.65 -54.94 16.78
C THR A 95 13.45 -54.97 18.07
N TYR A 96 13.18 -55.95 18.94
CA TYR A 96 13.94 -56.21 20.16
C TYR A 96 14.34 -57.68 20.23
N GLU A 97 15.60 -57.97 20.57
CA GLU A 97 16.17 -59.32 20.63
C GLU A 97 17.19 -59.43 21.78
N GLU A 98 16.81 -60.10 22.88
CA GLU A 98 17.69 -60.34 24.02
C GLU A 98 17.45 -61.74 24.61
N ALA A 99 18.53 -62.49 24.90
CA ALA A 99 18.49 -63.77 25.63
C ALA A 99 17.43 -64.81 25.16
N GLY A 100 17.07 -64.79 23.88
CA GLY A 100 16.07 -65.69 23.28
C GLY A 100 14.65 -65.14 23.22
N ALA A 101 14.38 -63.97 23.79
CA ALA A 101 13.15 -63.21 23.60
C ALA A 101 13.22 -62.38 22.31
N ARG A 102 12.14 -62.37 21.53
CA ARG A 102 12.01 -61.62 20.27
C ARG A 102 10.65 -60.96 20.20
N THR A 103 10.61 -59.64 20.22
CA THR A 103 9.35 -58.87 20.28
C THR A 103 9.35 -57.70 19.32
N THR A 104 8.16 -57.14 19.06
CA THR A 104 7.95 -55.93 18.26
C THR A 104 7.43 -54.84 19.18
N ILE A 105 8.33 -54.09 19.80
CA ILE A 105 8.00 -53.04 20.77
C ILE A 105 8.40 -51.64 20.28
N ASP A 106 9.25 -51.56 19.26
CA ASP A 106 9.63 -50.32 18.60
C ASP A 106 8.76 -50.11 17.35
N LEU A 107 8.00 -49.02 17.31
CA LEU A 107 7.04 -48.77 16.25
C LEU A 107 7.36 -47.49 15.48
N CYS A 108 7.04 -47.51 14.19
CA CYS A 108 7.06 -46.34 13.32
C CYS A 108 5.66 -46.14 12.74
N LEU A 109 4.87 -45.28 13.38
CA LEU A 109 3.49 -45.01 13.02
C LEU A 109 3.41 -43.75 12.15
N ALA A 110 2.71 -43.82 11.02
CA ALA A 110 2.56 -42.69 10.10
C ALA A 110 1.10 -42.48 9.70
N THR A 111 0.71 -41.23 9.46
CA THR A 111 -0.61 -40.91 8.89
C THR A 111 -0.72 -41.43 7.46
N MET A 112 -1.95 -41.76 7.03
CA MET A 112 -2.22 -42.39 5.73
C MET A 112 -1.59 -41.65 4.53
N GLY A 113 -1.52 -40.31 4.55
CA GLY A 113 -0.89 -39.51 3.49
C GLY A 113 0.65 -39.59 3.42
N LEU A 114 1.30 -40.10 4.47
CA LEU A 114 2.73 -40.42 4.52
C LEU A 114 3.02 -41.90 4.28
N VAL A 115 2.11 -42.80 4.64
CA VAL A 115 2.24 -44.25 4.41
C VAL A 115 2.45 -44.54 2.92
N ASP A 116 1.66 -43.91 2.05
CA ASP A 116 1.80 -44.02 0.58
C ASP A 116 3.13 -43.48 0.03
N ARG A 117 3.89 -42.75 0.85
CA ARG A 117 5.20 -42.20 0.50
C ARG A 117 6.35 -43.00 1.13
N VAL A 118 6.08 -44.00 1.95
CA VAL A 118 7.12 -44.88 2.49
C VAL A 118 7.70 -45.71 1.35
N ILE A 119 8.99 -45.53 1.07
CA ILE A 119 9.75 -46.31 0.09
C ILE A 119 10.15 -47.65 0.70
N ARG A 120 10.62 -47.63 1.95
CA ARG A 120 10.92 -48.82 2.75
C ARG A 120 10.87 -48.50 4.24
N SER A 121 10.49 -49.48 5.06
CA SER A 121 10.59 -49.44 6.51
C SER A 121 10.99 -50.84 6.98
N GLU A 122 12.22 -50.98 7.48
CA GLU A 122 12.79 -52.29 7.83
C GLU A 122 13.82 -52.16 8.96
N VAL A 123 14.13 -53.29 9.60
CA VAL A 123 15.22 -53.37 10.58
C VAL A 123 16.55 -53.50 9.85
N ASP A 124 17.50 -52.61 10.15
CA ASP A 124 18.83 -52.59 9.53
C ASP A 124 19.88 -53.18 10.48
N ARG A 125 20.07 -54.50 10.42
CA ARG A 125 21.08 -55.19 11.23
C ARG A 125 22.52 -54.78 10.92
N GLY A 126 22.78 -54.04 9.84
CA GLY A 126 24.10 -53.48 9.53
C GLY A 126 24.46 -52.25 10.38
N LEU A 127 23.47 -51.65 11.04
CA LEU A 127 23.62 -50.52 11.98
C LEU A 127 23.58 -50.96 13.45
N ASP A 128 23.45 -52.27 13.69
CA ASP A 128 23.46 -52.85 15.02
C ASP A 128 24.85 -52.75 15.67
N HIS A 129 24.87 -52.36 16.95
CA HIS A 129 26.07 -52.10 17.73
C HIS A 129 26.00 -52.80 19.09
N ASP A 130 25.59 -54.07 19.09
CA ASP A 130 25.37 -54.92 20.28
C ASP A 130 24.31 -54.34 21.23
N SER A 131 23.24 -53.75 20.68
CA SER A 131 22.06 -53.35 21.46
C SER A 131 21.00 -54.44 21.41
N ASP A 132 20.25 -54.56 22.50
CA ASP A 132 19.01 -55.32 22.62
C ASP A 132 17.87 -54.81 21.70
N HIS A 133 17.87 -53.52 21.34
CA HIS A 133 16.99 -52.93 20.32
C HIS A 133 17.66 -52.86 18.94
N LEU A 134 16.97 -53.41 17.93
CA LEU A 134 17.41 -53.41 16.55
C LEU A 134 17.00 -52.10 15.84
N PRO A 135 17.92 -51.40 15.17
CA PRO A 135 17.63 -50.10 14.56
C PRO A 135 16.66 -50.21 13.37
N ILE A 136 15.62 -49.39 13.37
CA ILE A 136 14.63 -49.30 12.30
C ILE A 136 15.01 -48.17 11.32
N VAL A 137 15.02 -48.49 10.03
CA VAL A 137 15.25 -47.53 8.94
C VAL A 137 13.98 -47.36 8.12
N THR A 138 13.36 -46.18 8.24
CA THR A 138 12.22 -45.76 7.41
C THR A 138 12.65 -44.69 6.41
N ILE A 139 12.46 -44.96 5.11
CA ILE A 139 12.74 -44.03 4.01
C ILE A 139 11.43 -43.55 3.40
N LEU A 140 11.27 -42.24 3.28
CA LEU A 140 10.09 -41.59 2.69
C LEU A 140 10.46 -40.85 1.39
N ASP A 141 9.59 -40.93 0.39
CA ASP A 141 9.64 -40.08 -0.81
C ASP A 141 9.08 -38.69 -0.51
N LEU A 142 9.98 -37.81 -0.09
CA LEU A 142 9.69 -36.40 0.14
C LEU A 142 10.20 -35.52 -1.00
N ARG A 143 10.34 -36.05 -2.24
CA ARG A 143 10.83 -35.26 -3.38
C ARG A 143 9.97 -34.02 -3.59
N VAL A 144 10.52 -32.86 -3.22
CA VAL A 144 9.95 -31.55 -3.50
C VAL A 144 10.60 -31.03 -4.77
N THR A 145 9.81 -30.67 -5.78
CA THR A 145 10.32 -29.99 -6.98
C THR A 145 10.91 -28.65 -6.56
N GLN A 146 12.24 -28.59 -6.47
CA GLN A 146 12.93 -27.36 -6.12
C GLN A 146 12.90 -26.43 -7.34
N LEU A 147 12.16 -25.32 -7.23
CA LEU A 147 12.18 -24.28 -8.24
C LEU A 147 13.63 -23.78 -8.41
N ILE A 148 14.20 -23.96 -9.61
CA ILE A 148 15.51 -23.44 -9.95
C ILE A 148 15.43 -21.92 -9.87
N LYS A 149 16.09 -21.32 -8.88
CA LYS A 149 16.17 -19.87 -8.76
C LYS A 149 17.18 -19.36 -9.77
N GLU A 150 16.71 -18.68 -10.80
CA GLU A 150 17.61 -18.01 -11.75
C GLU A 150 18.52 -16.99 -11.03
N PRO A 151 19.79 -16.85 -11.45
CA PRO A 151 20.70 -15.85 -10.92
C PRO A 151 20.08 -14.44 -11.03
N THR A 152 19.90 -13.77 -9.90
CA THR A 152 19.32 -12.41 -9.88
C THR A 152 20.42 -11.36 -10.07
N ARG A 153 20.15 -10.28 -10.79
CA ARG A 153 21.13 -9.17 -10.95
C ARG A 153 21.21 -8.33 -9.69
N LYS A 154 22.42 -7.93 -9.30
CA LYS A 154 22.63 -7.04 -8.16
C LYS A 154 22.61 -5.57 -8.61
N TRP A 155 21.42 -5.07 -8.94
CA TRP A 155 21.24 -3.71 -9.50
C TRP A 155 21.87 -2.57 -8.68
N LYS A 156 22.01 -2.75 -7.36
CA LYS A 156 22.66 -1.75 -6.46
C LYS A 156 24.18 -1.68 -6.62
N GLU A 157 24.81 -2.74 -7.12
CA GLU A 157 26.26 -2.85 -7.37
C GLU A 157 26.62 -2.49 -8.83
N LEU A 158 25.79 -1.68 -9.50
CA LEU A 158 26.05 -1.17 -10.85
C LEU A 158 27.37 -0.40 -10.91
N ASN A 159 28.30 -0.80 -11.78
CA ASN A 159 29.46 0.00 -12.14
C ASN A 159 29.02 1.14 -13.07
N ARG A 160 29.02 2.39 -12.56
CA ARG A 160 28.48 3.55 -13.28
C ARG A 160 29.29 3.93 -14.51
N GLU A 161 30.62 3.95 -14.40
CA GLU A 161 31.51 4.34 -15.50
C GLU A 161 31.39 3.34 -16.65
N LYS A 162 31.49 2.04 -16.35
CA LYS A 162 31.34 0.99 -17.34
C LYS A 162 29.97 1.06 -18.03
N PHE A 163 28.92 1.33 -17.27
CA PHE A 163 27.56 1.51 -17.80
C PHE A 163 27.47 2.70 -18.74
N GLN A 164 27.97 3.87 -18.34
CA GLN A 164 27.89 5.10 -19.13
C GLN A 164 28.71 5.00 -20.42
N THR A 165 29.91 4.44 -20.36
CA THR A 165 30.75 4.21 -21.55
C THR A 165 30.08 3.25 -22.53
N ALA A 166 29.61 2.09 -22.03
CA ALA A 166 28.92 1.10 -22.87
C ALA A 166 27.63 1.65 -23.48
N LEU A 167 26.85 2.42 -22.71
CA LEU A 167 25.61 3.03 -23.17
C LEU A 167 25.88 4.05 -24.27
N THR A 168 26.86 4.94 -24.07
CA THR A 168 27.19 5.99 -25.06
C THR A 168 27.66 5.39 -26.38
N GLN A 169 28.43 4.29 -26.34
CA GLN A 169 28.90 3.60 -27.54
C GLN A 169 27.79 2.85 -28.30
N LYS A 170 26.76 2.36 -27.59
CA LYS A 170 25.71 1.51 -28.14
C LYS A 170 24.43 2.26 -28.52
N LEU A 171 24.23 3.47 -28.01
CA LEU A 171 23.05 4.27 -28.34
C LEU A 171 23.03 4.60 -29.83
N PRO A 172 21.88 4.47 -30.51
CA PRO A 172 21.74 4.91 -31.89
C PRO A 172 21.84 6.44 -31.97
N GLU A 173 22.10 6.96 -33.17
CA GLU A 173 21.97 8.40 -33.40
C GLU A 173 20.54 8.90 -33.16
N LEU A 174 20.43 10.16 -32.77
CA LEU A 174 19.15 10.83 -32.57
C LEU A 174 18.40 10.96 -33.91
N CYS A 175 17.38 10.14 -34.13
CA CYS A 175 16.51 10.22 -35.31
C CYS A 175 15.09 10.73 -34.97
N LYS A 176 14.29 11.05 -36.00
CA LYS A 176 12.86 11.43 -35.89
C LYS A 176 12.03 10.45 -36.72
N PRO A 177 11.59 9.31 -36.17
CA PRO A 177 10.81 8.34 -36.93
C PRO A 177 9.49 8.95 -37.41
N ARG A 178 9.15 8.73 -38.69
CA ARG A 178 7.95 9.26 -39.35
C ARG A 178 6.89 8.19 -39.66
N THR A 179 7.18 6.92 -39.38
CA THR A 179 6.25 5.79 -39.58
C THR A 179 6.24 4.92 -38.33
N PRO A 180 5.14 4.17 -38.06
CA PRO A 180 5.09 3.22 -36.95
C PRO A 180 6.25 2.23 -36.96
N THR A 181 6.58 1.64 -38.12
CA THR A 181 7.69 0.69 -38.26
C THR A 181 9.04 1.30 -37.90
N ALA A 182 9.33 2.53 -38.35
CA ALA A 182 10.57 3.23 -38.00
C ALA A 182 10.63 3.57 -36.51
N LEU A 183 9.48 3.87 -35.89
CA LEU A 183 9.38 4.13 -34.46
C LEU A 183 9.66 2.86 -33.63
N GLU A 184 9.07 1.73 -34.00
CA GLU A 184 9.32 0.43 -33.34
C GLU A 184 10.80 0.06 -33.39
N GLU A 185 11.43 0.19 -34.57
CA GLU A 185 12.84 -0.11 -34.74
C GLU A 185 13.73 0.82 -33.92
N TYR A 186 13.38 2.10 -33.82
CA TYR A 186 14.11 3.05 -32.99
C TYR A 186 13.97 2.75 -31.49
N VAL A 187 12.76 2.42 -31.03
CA VAL A 187 12.51 1.98 -29.64
C VAL A 187 13.34 0.74 -29.33
N ARG A 188 13.36 -0.25 -30.23
CA ARG A 188 14.15 -1.47 -30.10
C ARG A 188 15.65 -1.18 -29.97
N LYS A 189 16.21 -0.32 -30.83
CA LYS A 189 17.65 0.06 -30.74
C LYS A 189 17.98 0.71 -29.41
N VAL A 190 17.16 1.65 -28.94
CA VAL A 190 17.39 2.35 -27.66
C VAL A 190 17.25 1.39 -26.47
N THR A 191 16.22 0.53 -26.45
CA THR A 191 16.03 -0.42 -25.34
C THR A 191 17.12 -1.49 -25.30
N THR A 192 17.54 -2.01 -26.45
CA THR A 192 18.67 -2.95 -26.55
C THR A 192 19.96 -2.32 -26.05
N ALA A 193 20.27 -1.08 -26.44
CA ALA A 193 21.47 -0.38 -25.96
C ALA A 193 21.49 -0.24 -24.42
N ILE A 194 20.35 0.12 -23.81
CA ILE A 194 20.22 0.23 -22.35
C ILE A 194 20.42 -1.13 -21.68
N TRP A 195 19.80 -2.18 -22.23
CA TRP A 195 19.87 -3.53 -21.67
C TRP A 195 21.29 -4.10 -21.73
N GLU A 196 21.95 -3.99 -22.88
CA GLU A 196 23.32 -4.50 -23.07
C GLU A 196 24.33 -3.76 -22.18
N ALA A 197 24.21 -2.43 -22.09
CA ALA A 197 25.04 -1.64 -21.17
C ALA A 197 24.84 -2.09 -19.71
N ALA A 198 23.59 -2.35 -19.30
CA ALA A 198 23.28 -2.84 -17.97
C ALA A 198 23.82 -4.25 -17.72
N ASP A 199 23.72 -5.16 -18.69
CA ASP A 199 24.23 -6.52 -18.57
C ASP A 199 25.75 -6.56 -18.41
N MET A 200 26.47 -5.69 -19.13
CA MET A 200 27.92 -5.54 -19.00
C MET A 200 28.35 -4.96 -17.65
N ALA A 201 27.52 -4.12 -17.03
CA ALA A 201 27.88 -3.31 -15.87
C ALA A 201 27.36 -3.83 -14.52
N VAL A 202 26.43 -4.79 -14.51
CA VAL A 202 25.78 -5.29 -13.29
C VAL A 202 26.20 -6.74 -12.99
N PRO A 203 26.80 -7.02 -11.81
CA PRO A 203 27.16 -8.38 -11.45
C PRO A 203 25.92 -9.25 -11.16
N LYS A 204 26.02 -10.55 -11.47
CA LYS A 204 25.01 -11.56 -11.14
C LYS A 204 25.19 -12.05 -9.71
N ARG A 205 24.07 -12.33 -9.02
CA ARG A 205 24.06 -12.89 -7.68
C ARG A 205 24.21 -14.41 -7.76
N HIS A 206 25.27 -14.93 -7.15
CA HIS A 206 25.42 -16.36 -6.90
C HIS A 206 24.76 -16.69 -5.55
N PHE A 207 23.80 -17.62 -5.56
CA PHE A 207 23.15 -18.10 -4.35
C PHE A 207 24.01 -19.15 -3.66
N CYS A 208 24.35 -18.94 -2.39
CA CYS A 208 24.90 -19.98 -1.52
C CYS A 208 23.82 -20.39 -0.51
N ASN A 209 23.43 -21.67 -0.52
CA ASN A 209 22.40 -22.24 0.36
C ASN A 209 22.69 -22.08 1.87
N LYS A 210 23.96 -21.79 2.23
CA LYS A 210 24.40 -21.62 3.63
C LYS A 210 24.43 -20.16 4.09
N SER A 211 24.20 -19.20 3.20
CA SER A 211 24.25 -17.76 3.56
C SER A 211 23.00 -17.36 4.35
N LYS A 212 23.20 -16.87 5.58
CA LYS A 212 22.15 -16.26 6.40
C LYS A 212 22.41 -14.77 6.55
N GLU A 213 21.38 -13.96 6.33
CA GLU A 213 21.47 -12.52 6.51
C GLU A 213 21.81 -12.21 7.99
N GLY A 214 22.84 -11.41 8.20
CA GLY A 214 23.30 -11.04 9.55
C GLY A 214 24.32 -11.97 10.20
N TRP A 215 24.82 -12.94 9.46
CA TRP A 215 25.98 -13.73 9.85
C TRP A 215 27.25 -12.90 9.69
N ASN A 216 27.93 -12.58 10.80
CA ASN A 216 29.22 -11.87 10.79
C ASN A 216 30.38 -12.80 11.23
N GLU A 217 31.62 -12.33 11.12
CA GLU A 217 32.80 -13.13 11.49
C GLU A 217 32.80 -13.53 12.97
N ASP A 218 32.23 -12.73 13.87
CA ASP A 218 32.05 -13.09 15.27
C ASP A 218 31.12 -14.30 15.45
N CYS A 219 29.99 -14.34 14.73
CA CYS A 219 29.07 -15.49 14.72
C CYS A 219 29.77 -16.75 14.19
N LYS A 220 30.62 -16.60 13.19
CA LYS A 220 31.43 -17.67 12.62
C LYS A 220 32.45 -18.19 13.64
N ARG A 221 33.17 -17.30 14.32
CA ARG A 221 34.17 -17.64 15.35
C ARG A 221 33.56 -18.42 16.51
N VAL A 222 32.47 -17.91 17.11
CA VAL A 222 31.80 -18.60 18.24
C VAL A 222 31.14 -19.92 17.82
N LEU A 223 30.68 -20.05 16.57
CA LEU A 223 30.19 -21.32 16.04
C LEU A 223 31.32 -22.35 15.91
N MET A 224 32.47 -21.93 15.36
CA MET A 224 33.63 -22.80 15.20
C MET A 224 34.15 -23.29 16.55
N GLU A 225 34.23 -22.41 17.54
CA GLU A 225 34.67 -22.78 18.88
C GLU A 225 33.71 -23.75 19.58
N ALA A 226 32.39 -23.49 19.50
CA ALA A 226 31.39 -24.42 20.03
C ALA A 226 31.44 -25.79 19.34
N LYS A 227 31.76 -25.85 18.04
CA LYS A 227 31.96 -27.11 17.31
C LYS A 227 33.25 -27.83 17.72
N ARG A 228 34.34 -27.09 17.97
CA ARG A 228 35.61 -27.65 18.45
C ARG A 228 35.42 -28.30 19.83
N LEU A 229 34.80 -27.58 20.76
CA LEU A 229 34.55 -28.08 22.12
C LEU A 229 33.51 -29.21 22.17
N ARG A 230 32.52 -29.22 21.26
CA ARG A 230 31.61 -30.37 21.11
C ARG A 230 32.36 -31.64 20.70
N ARG A 231 33.33 -31.52 19.78
CA ARG A 231 34.17 -32.64 19.34
C ARG A 231 35.10 -33.13 20.45
N ALA A 232 35.68 -32.21 21.23
CA ALA A 232 36.48 -32.57 22.40
C ALA A 232 35.65 -33.32 23.45
N HIS A 233 34.44 -32.86 23.76
CA HIS A 233 33.56 -33.57 24.69
C HIS A 233 33.14 -34.94 24.18
N ALA A 234 32.84 -35.08 22.88
CA ALA A 234 32.52 -36.38 22.28
C ALA A 234 33.70 -37.38 22.31
N LEU A 235 34.94 -36.89 22.39
CA LEU A 235 36.15 -37.73 22.45
C LEU A 235 36.54 -38.12 23.88
N TYR A 236 36.49 -37.16 24.82
CA TYR A 236 36.98 -37.37 26.19
C TYR A 236 35.87 -37.64 27.21
N ASN A 237 34.63 -37.24 26.93
CA ASN A 237 33.43 -37.43 27.75
C ASN A 237 33.58 -37.07 29.24
N THR A 238 34.33 -36.01 29.55
CA THR A 238 34.56 -35.53 30.93
C THR A 238 33.63 -34.37 31.31
N GLU A 239 33.46 -34.13 32.60
CA GLU A 239 32.68 -33.00 33.12
C GLU A 239 33.29 -31.65 32.70
N GLU A 240 34.61 -31.51 32.75
CA GLU A 240 35.32 -30.30 32.31
C GLU A 240 35.07 -29.97 30.82
N THR A 241 35.09 -30.98 29.96
CA THR A 241 34.81 -30.79 28.52
C THR A 241 33.35 -30.48 28.26
N TRP A 242 32.43 -31.01 29.08
CA TRP A 242 31.01 -30.65 29.05
C TRP A 242 30.78 -29.20 29.47
N GLU A 243 31.41 -28.74 30.56
CA GLU A 243 31.28 -27.37 31.05
C GLU A 243 31.83 -26.35 30.05
N ALA A 244 32.99 -26.63 29.45
CA ALA A 244 33.58 -25.81 28.40
C ALA A 244 32.66 -25.73 27.17
N TYR A 245 32.09 -26.86 26.72
CA TYR A 245 31.12 -26.87 25.64
C TYR A 245 29.83 -26.11 25.99
N ARG A 246 29.29 -26.28 27.21
CA ARG A 246 28.09 -25.59 27.70
C ARG A 246 28.29 -24.08 27.69
N ALA A 247 29.43 -23.60 28.20
CA ALA A 247 29.80 -22.18 28.18
C ALA A 247 29.90 -21.64 26.74
N ALA A 248 30.60 -22.35 25.84
CA ALA A 248 30.72 -21.96 24.43
C ALA A 248 29.37 -21.99 23.68
N ARG A 249 28.49 -22.96 23.98
CA ARG A 249 27.13 -23.05 23.43
C ARG A 249 26.29 -21.86 23.85
N ASN A 250 26.36 -21.47 25.12
CA ASN A 250 25.63 -20.32 25.66
C ASN A 250 26.15 -19.00 25.09
N LEU A 251 27.48 -18.84 24.98
CA LEU A 251 28.10 -17.69 24.33
C LEU A 251 27.69 -17.58 22.86
N LYS A 252 27.79 -18.68 22.10
CA LYS A 252 27.31 -18.76 20.70
C LYS A 252 25.86 -18.28 20.58
N THR A 253 24.98 -18.82 21.43
CA THR A 253 23.55 -18.47 21.43
C THR A 253 23.33 -16.99 21.74
N LYS A 254 24.05 -16.45 22.74
CA LYS A 254 23.99 -15.03 23.12
C LYS A 254 24.49 -14.12 22.00
N THR A 255 25.62 -14.44 21.38
CA THR A 255 26.24 -13.63 20.32
C THR A 255 25.37 -13.61 19.06
N ILE A 256 24.88 -14.77 18.60
CA ILE A 256 23.97 -14.84 17.45
C ILE A 256 22.68 -14.05 17.75
N ARG A 257 22.11 -14.20 18.95
CA ARG A 257 20.91 -13.46 19.35
C ARG A 257 21.16 -11.95 19.35
N LYS A 258 22.28 -11.48 19.89
CA LYS A 258 22.68 -10.07 19.88
C LYS A 258 22.85 -9.54 18.45
N ALA A 259 23.55 -10.28 17.58
CA ALA A 259 23.75 -9.87 16.18
C ALA A 259 22.41 -9.74 15.42
N LEU A 260 21.52 -10.71 15.57
CA LEU A 260 20.18 -10.67 14.97
C LEU A 260 19.32 -9.51 15.54
N GLN A 261 19.41 -9.24 16.84
CA GLN A 261 18.73 -8.11 17.48
C GLN A 261 19.26 -6.77 16.97
N GLN A 262 20.57 -6.61 16.87
CA GLN A 262 21.19 -5.37 16.39
C GLN A 262 20.79 -5.08 14.94
N ILE A 263 20.83 -6.08 14.07
CA ILE A 263 20.41 -5.92 12.67
C ILE A 263 18.94 -5.54 12.58
N HIS A 264 18.08 -6.13 13.41
CA HIS A 264 16.69 -5.73 13.45
C HIS A 264 16.53 -4.28 13.91
N ARG A 265 17.24 -3.87 14.96
CA ARG A 265 17.26 -2.48 15.43
C ARG A 265 17.74 -1.52 14.35
N ASP A 266 18.82 -1.83 13.65
CA ASP A 266 19.37 -1.02 12.57
C ASP A 266 18.39 -0.95 11.39
N LYS A 267 17.73 -2.06 11.06
CA LYS A 267 16.66 -2.09 10.05
C LYS A 267 15.49 -1.20 10.43
N VAL A 268 15.05 -1.24 11.70
CA VAL A 268 13.97 -0.37 12.19
C VAL A 268 14.41 1.08 12.24
N GLY A 269 15.63 1.37 12.69
CA GLY A 269 16.22 2.71 12.73
C GLY A 269 16.28 3.33 11.33
N LYS A 270 16.87 2.62 10.37
CA LYS A 270 16.92 3.06 8.95
C LYS A 270 15.54 3.21 8.34
N ALA A 271 14.62 2.28 8.63
CA ALA A 271 13.27 2.40 8.12
C ALA A 271 12.50 3.59 8.73
N ALA A 272 12.82 3.98 9.96
CA ALA A 272 12.21 5.13 10.62
C ALA A 272 12.60 6.48 10.01
N GLU A 273 13.57 6.50 9.10
CA GLU A 273 13.97 7.70 8.34
C GLU A 273 12.98 8.03 7.21
N SER A 274 12.10 7.10 6.80
CA SER A 274 11.06 7.39 5.79
C SER A 274 9.69 6.78 6.15
N PRO A 275 8.58 7.51 5.96
CA PRO A 275 7.23 6.99 6.16
C PRO A 275 6.94 5.69 5.40
N GLU A 276 7.46 5.55 4.18
CA GLU A 276 7.23 4.39 3.31
C GLU A 276 7.90 3.12 3.85
N SER A 277 9.12 3.27 4.39
CA SER A 277 9.87 2.14 4.95
C SER A 277 9.29 1.69 6.29
N LEU A 278 8.74 2.62 7.08
CA LEU A 278 7.98 2.32 8.29
C LEU A 278 6.76 1.43 7.99
N TRP A 279 6.00 1.75 6.94
CA TRP A 279 4.87 0.94 6.50
C TRP A 279 5.26 -0.48 6.09
N GLN A 280 6.42 -0.66 5.45
CA GLN A 280 6.94 -1.99 5.10
C GLN A 280 7.23 -2.84 6.34
N ILE A 281 7.82 -2.25 7.38
CA ILE A 281 8.06 -2.93 8.66
C ILE A 281 6.76 -3.28 9.35
N ALA A 282 5.79 -2.37 9.40
CA ALA A 282 4.48 -2.65 9.99
C ALA A 282 3.75 -3.80 9.27
N LYS A 283 3.79 -3.81 7.92
CA LYS A 283 3.23 -4.90 7.12
C LYS A 283 3.94 -6.23 7.38
N TRP A 284 5.26 -6.23 7.46
CA TRP A 284 6.03 -7.42 7.84
C TRP A 284 5.65 -7.92 9.24
N ALA A 285 5.56 -7.02 10.22
CA ALA A 285 5.23 -7.32 11.60
C ALA A 285 3.82 -7.94 11.72
N ARG A 286 2.83 -7.39 11.01
CA ARG A 286 1.45 -7.91 10.96
C ARG A 286 1.38 -9.32 10.34
N ASN A 287 2.27 -9.62 9.39
CA ASN A 287 2.26 -10.88 8.63
C ASN A 287 3.29 -11.91 9.13
N ARG A 288 4.01 -11.64 10.23
CA ARG A 288 5.10 -12.50 10.71
C ARG A 288 4.63 -13.89 11.16
N GLY A 289 3.40 -14.00 11.65
CA GLY A 289 2.78 -15.28 12.06
C GLY A 289 1.92 -15.95 10.98
N ASN A 290 1.56 -15.21 9.92
CA ASN A 290 0.75 -15.68 8.80
C ASN A 290 1.53 -15.42 7.50
N GLN A 291 2.68 -16.10 7.32
CA GLN A 291 3.34 -16.07 6.02
C GLN A 291 2.37 -16.69 5.02
N ALA A 292 1.99 -15.93 3.99
CA ALA A 292 1.21 -16.48 2.90
C ALA A 292 1.97 -17.69 2.34
N PRO A 293 1.33 -18.87 2.20
CA PRO A 293 2.02 -20.02 1.66
C PRO A 293 2.61 -19.65 0.30
N ASN A 294 3.88 -20.04 0.07
CA ASN A 294 4.62 -19.75 -1.15
C ASN A 294 4.02 -20.41 -2.39
N ILE A 295 3.00 -21.26 -2.20
CA ILE A 295 2.32 -22.02 -3.23
C ILE A 295 0.83 -21.70 -3.13
N THR A 296 0.25 -21.40 -4.27
CA THR A 296 -1.19 -21.23 -4.44
C THR A 296 -1.87 -22.58 -4.22
N PRO A 297 -2.88 -22.68 -3.34
CA PRO A 297 -3.64 -23.92 -3.13
C PRO A 297 -4.31 -24.40 -4.42
N GLU A 298 -4.94 -25.58 -4.39
CA GLU A 298 -5.81 -26.00 -5.50
C GLU A 298 -6.82 -24.89 -5.82
N LEU A 299 -6.99 -24.59 -7.10
CA LEU A 299 -8.01 -23.64 -7.56
C LEU A 299 -9.20 -24.42 -8.09
N ARG A 300 -10.40 -23.90 -7.87
CA ARG A 300 -11.64 -24.50 -8.35
C ARG A 300 -12.30 -23.58 -9.35
N HIS A 301 -12.68 -24.14 -10.49
CA HIS A 301 -13.42 -23.40 -11.50
C HIS A 301 -14.75 -22.92 -10.90
N PRO A 302 -15.11 -21.62 -11.02
CA PRO A 302 -16.30 -21.06 -10.36
C PRO A 302 -17.61 -21.77 -10.71
N THR A 303 -17.76 -22.18 -11.97
CA THR A 303 -19.00 -22.78 -12.50
C THR A 303 -18.98 -24.31 -12.52
N THR A 304 -17.92 -24.93 -13.07
CA THR A 304 -17.84 -26.39 -13.24
C THR A 304 -17.31 -27.13 -12.02
N GLY A 305 -16.71 -26.43 -11.05
CA GLY A 305 -16.07 -27.06 -9.88
C GLY A 305 -14.78 -27.83 -10.20
N GLN A 306 -14.32 -27.83 -11.46
CA GLN A 306 -13.10 -28.51 -11.88
C GLN A 306 -11.89 -28.01 -11.09
N LYS A 307 -11.05 -28.94 -10.62
CA LYS A 307 -9.87 -28.63 -9.81
C LYS A 307 -8.66 -28.39 -10.72
N ALA A 308 -7.92 -27.32 -10.45
CA ALA A 308 -6.63 -27.01 -11.03
C ALA A 308 -5.54 -27.16 -9.97
N ILE A 309 -4.64 -28.13 -10.17
CA ILE A 309 -3.59 -28.49 -9.21
C ILE A 309 -2.23 -28.08 -9.73
N LYS A 310 -1.96 -28.31 -11.02
CA LYS A 310 -0.69 -27.94 -11.65
C LYS A 310 -0.62 -26.42 -11.88
N ALA A 311 0.60 -25.87 -11.90
CA ALA A 311 0.80 -24.44 -12.08
C ALA A 311 0.25 -23.91 -13.42
N GLU A 312 0.33 -24.71 -14.48
CA GLU A 312 -0.22 -24.42 -15.81
C GLU A 312 -1.75 -24.37 -15.79
N GLU A 313 -2.41 -25.40 -15.25
CA GLU A 313 -3.87 -25.45 -15.09
C GLU A 313 -4.38 -24.26 -14.26
N LYS A 314 -3.67 -23.92 -13.17
CA LYS A 314 -4.00 -22.76 -12.34
C LYS A 314 -3.86 -21.46 -13.10
N ALA A 315 -2.79 -21.29 -13.87
CA ALA A 315 -2.55 -20.10 -14.68
C ALA A 315 -3.62 -19.93 -15.77
N GLN A 316 -4.05 -21.03 -16.40
CA GLN A 316 -5.15 -21.01 -17.37
C GLN A 316 -6.48 -20.62 -16.71
N LEU A 317 -6.84 -21.25 -15.59
CA LEU A 317 -8.08 -20.91 -14.88
C LEU A 317 -8.11 -19.45 -14.39
N LEU A 318 -6.97 -18.95 -13.91
CA LEU A 318 -6.83 -17.54 -13.52
C LEU A 318 -6.94 -16.61 -14.74
N ARG A 319 -6.37 -16.99 -15.89
CA ARG A 319 -6.50 -16.23 -17.14
C ARG A 319 -7.97 -16.10 -17.54
N GLU A 320 -8.70 -17.20 -17.57
CA GLU A 320 -10.13 -17.22 -17.91
C GLU A 320 -10.96 -16.39 -16.93
N THR A 321 -10.60 -16.41 -15.63
CA THR A 321 -11.29 -15.62 -14.61
C THR A 321 -11.00 -14.12 -14.71
N PHE A 322 -9.73 -13.74 -14.95
CA PHE A 322 -9.29 -12.35 -14.90
C PHE A 322 -9.50 -11.59 -16.19
N PHE A 323 -9.51 -12.28 -17.33
CA PHE A 323 -9.68 -11.66 -18.65
C PHE A 323 -10.82 -12.37 -19.40
N PRO A 324 -12.05 -12.35 -18.85
CA PRO A 324 -13.20 -12.91 -19.55
C PRO A 324 -13.48 -12.09 -20.82
N LEU A 325 -14.21 -12.69 -21.76
CA LEU A 325 -14.84 -11.91 -22.82
C LEU A 325 -15.84 -10.94 -22.16
N PRO A 326 -15.76 -9.63 -22.44
CA PRO A 326 -16.70 -8.67 -21.88
C PRO A 326 -18.09 -8.97 -22.43
N PRO A 327 -19.14 -8.63 -21.68
CA PRO A 327 -20.49 -8.64 -22.22
C PRO A 327 -20.58 -7.67 -23.42
N ASP A 328 -21.49 -7.95 -24.33
CA ASP A 328 -21.74 -7.07 -25.47
C ASP A 328 -22.20 -5.70 -24.98
N ALA A 329 -21.49 -4.66 -25.40
CA ALA A 329 -21.93 -3.29 -25.17
C ALA A 329 -22.90 -2.88 -26.28
N VAL A 330 -23.96 -2.18 -25.89
CA VAL A 330 -24.80 -1.40 -26.82
C VAL A 330 -24.00 -0.16 -27.23
N LEU A 331 -23.73 0.00 -28.53
CA LEU A 331 -22.80 0.98 -29.11
C LEU A 331 -23.43 1.78 -30.27
N GLU A 332 -24.71 1.59 -30.53
CA GLU A 332 -25.47 2.21 -31.63
C GLU A 332 -25.40 3.74 -31.57
N ASP A 333 -25.34 4.31 -30.35
CA ASP A 333 -25.22 5.75 -30.10
C ASP A 333 -23.85 6.33 -30.50
N ILE A 334 -22.81 5.48 -30.64
CA ILE A 334 -21.47 5.94 -31.04
C ILE A 334 -21.43 6.26 -32.54
N ASN A 335 -22.18 5.51 -33.36
CA ASN A 335 -22.13 5.62 -34.82
C ASN A 335 -22.67 6.97 -35.33
N THR A 336 -23.58 7.59 -34.57
CA THR A 336 -24.21 8.89 -34.91
C THR A 336 -23.64 10.06 -34.09
N ALA A 337 -22.63 9.82 -33.25
CA ALA A 337 -22.10 10.83 -32.34
C ALA A 337 -21.23 11.86 -33.07
N THR A 338 -21.57 13.14 -32.90
CA THR A 338 -20.72 14.28 -33.26
C THR A 338 -20.02 14.82 -32.01
N TYR A 339 -18.71 15.04 -32.09
CA TYR A 339 -17.91 15.52 -30.97
C TYR A 339 -17.61 17.01 -31.10
N THR A 340 -17.63 17.74 -29.99
CA THR A 340 -17.19 19.14 -29.89
C THR A 340 -15.68 19.28 -30.10
N ASP A 341 -15.22 20.52 -30.30
CA ASP A 341 -13.80 20.82 -30.53
C ASP A 341 -12.91 20.29 -29.40
N GLN A 342 -11.96 19.46 -29.82
CA GLN A 342 -10.97 18.82 -28.96
C GLN A 342 -9.96 19.85 -28.46
N ILE A 343 -9.57 19.74 -27.19
CA ILE A 343 -8.60 20.64 -26.59
C ILE A 343 -7.19 20.16 -26.97
N PRO A 344 -6.39 20.96 -27.69
CA PRO A 344 -5.08 20.52 -28.17
C PRO A 344 -4.08 20.37 -27.03
N MET A 345 -3.24 19.35 -27.12
CA MET A 345 -2.15 19.09 -26.18
C MET A 345 -0.79 19.44 -26.82
N PRO A 346 0.04 20.28 -26.19
CA PRO A 346 1.34 20.65 -26.76
C PRO A 346 2.31 19.46 -26.79
N PRO A 347 3.43 19.52 -27.54
CA PRO A 347 4.45 18.48 -27.53
C PRO A 347 5.01 18.17 -26.12
N ILE A 348 5.45 16.94 -25.91
CA ILE A 348 6.15 16.51 -24.67
C ILE A 348 7.51 17.19 -24.60
N THR A 349 7.76 17.89 -23.49
CA THR A 349 9.04 18.55 -23.22
C THR A 349 10.06 17.56 -22.64
N THR A 350 11.36 17.86 -22.79
CA THR A 350 12.41 17.04 -22.18
C THR A 350 12.38 17.11 -20.65
N ASN A 351 11.96 18.24 -20.08
CA ASN A 351 11.78 18.40 -18.63
C ASN A 351 10.67 17.50 -18.08
N GLU A 352 9.56 17.33 -18.81
CA GLU A 352 8.52 16.36 -18.42
C GLU A 352 9.06 14.93 -18.38
N VAL A 353 9.88 14.54 -19.36
CA VAL A 353 10.53 13.23 -19.40
C VAL A 353 11.49 13.04 -18.24
N GLU A 354 12.32 14.05 -17.97
CA GLU A 354 13.28 14.04 -16.87
C GLU A 354 12.58 13.92 -15.52
N HIS A 355 11.58 14.76 -15.25
CA HIS A 355 10.77 14.69 -14.03
C HIS A 355 10.04 13.35 -13.89
N ALA A 356 9.45 12.82 -14.96
CA ALA A 356 8.75 11.55 -14.92
C ALA A 356 9.68 10.38 -14.57
N VAL A 357 10.89 10.33 -15.15
CA VAL A 357 11.90 9.31 -14.82
C VAL A 357 12.38 9.48 -13.38
N GLN A 358 12.69 10.70 -12.94
CA GLN A 358 13.19 10.98 -11.59
C GLN A 358 12.16 10.68 -10.49
N ALA A 359 10.87 10.87 -10.76
CA ALA A 359 9.79 10.56 -9.81
C ALA A 359 9.61 9.05 -9.57
N THR A 360 10.11 8.18 -10.44
CA THR A 360 9.94 6.73 -10.29
C THR A 360 10.68 6.16 -9.08
N LEU A 361 10.15 5.12 -8.44
CA LEU A 361 10.90 4.39 -7.40
C LEU A 361 11.92 3.43 -8.04
N PRO A 362 13.20 3.44 -7.62
CA PRO A 362 14.30 2.84 -8.39
C PRO A 362 14.24 1.31 -8.52
N LEU A 363 13.74 0.61 -7.49
CA LEU A 363 13.78 -0.86 -7.40
C LEU A 363 12.38 -1.50 -7.41
N LYS A 364 11.42 -0.86 -8.07
CA LYS A 364 10.14 -1.51 -8.38
C LYS A 364 10.37 -2.64 -9.41
N ALA A 365 9.54 -3.67 -9.33
CA ALA A 365 9.63 -4.81 -10.25
C ALA A 365 9.46 -4.32 -11.71
N PRO A 366 10.38 -4.68 -12.62
CA PRO A 366 10.29 -4.30 -14.03
C PRO A 366 9.26 -5.16 -14.77
N GLY A 367 8.96 -4.76 -16.01
CA GLY A 367 8.20 -5.59 -16.94
C GLY A 367 9.04 -6.70 -17.57
N PRO A 368 8.55 -7.31 -18.67
CA PRO A 368 9.25 -8.36 -19.39
C PRO A 368 10.68 -8.05 -19.84
N ASP A 369 11.02 -6.76 -20.04
CA ASP A 369 12.37 -6.34 -20.43
C ASP A 369 13.43 -6.50 -19.32
N GLY A 370 12.99 -6.68 -18.07
CA GLY A 370 13.88 -6.83 -16.92
C GLY A 370 14.67 -5.59 -16.54
N ILE A 371 14.39 -4.41 -17.14
CA ILE A 371 15.11 -3.15 -16.89
C ILE A 371 14.44 -2.40 -15.73
N PRO A 372 15.05 -2.31 -14.54
CA PRO A 372 14.44 -1.57 -13.43
C PRO A 372 14.61 -0.06 -13.61
N ASN A 373 13.74 0.72 -12.94
CA ASN A 373 13.78 2.18 -12.95
C ASN A 373 15.14 2.75 -12.52
N LEU A 374 15.90 2.04 -11.68
CA LEU A 374 17.26 2.43 -11.29
C LEU A 374 18.17 2.59 -12.52
N ILE A 375 18.11 1.65 -13.47
CA ILE A 375 18.91 1.72 -14.69
C ILE A 375 18.44 2.90 -15.55
N LEU A 376 17.12 3.08 -15.67
CA LEU A 376 16.56 4.20 -16.43
C LEU A 376 16.99 5.57 -15.87
N LYS A 377 16.99 5.73 -14.54
CA LYS A 377 17.51 6.94 -13.87
C LYS A 377 18.99 7.17 -14.12
N ARG A 378 19.80 6.11 -14.20
CA ARG A 378 21.24 6.22 -14.47
C ARG A 378 21.53 6.52 -15.93
N ALA A 379 20.70 6.02 -16.84
CA ALA A 379 20.79 6.29 -18.27
C ALA A 379 20.27 7.68 -18.66
N LEU A 380 19.43 8.30 -17.80
CA LEU A 380 18.69 9.54 -18.09
C LEU A 380 19.51 10.66 -18.76
N PRO A 381 20.75 10.99 -18.32
CA PRO A 381 21.54 12.04 -18.95
C PRO A 381 21.80 11.81 -20.44
N HIS A 382 21.89 10.53 -20.87
CA HIS A 382 22.18 10.15 -22.25
C HIS A 382 20.90 9.89 -23.07
N ILE A 383 19.81 9.45 -22.44
CA ILE A 383 18.61 9.00 -23.17
C ILE A 383 17.46 10.01 -23.19
N LYS A 384 17.50 11.08 -22.40
CA LYS A 384 16.35 11.99 -22.27
C LYS A 384 15.86 12.58 -23.61
N PHE A 385 16.79 12.93 -24.50
CA PHE A 385 16.45 13.41 -25.84
C PHE A 385 15.89 12.30 -26.75
N HIS A 386 16.42 11.08 -26.64
CA HIS A 386 15.87 9.92 -27.36
C HIS A 386 14.43 9.64 -26.95
N LEU A 387 14.17 9.58 -25.63
CA LEU A 387 12.84 9.37 -25.08
C LEU A 387 11.87 10.48 -25.47
N THR A 388 12.29 11.74 -25.40
CA THR A 388 11.48 12.90 -25.83
C THR A 388 11.05 12.76 -27.29
N ARG A 389 11.96 12.36 -28.19
CA ARG A 389 11.64 12.15 -29.61
C ARG A 389 10.72 10.96 -29.82
N ILE A 390 11.00 9.83 -29.15
CA ILE A 390 10.15 8.62 -29.21
C ILE A 390 8.73 8.97 -28.80
N PHE A 391 8.53 9.64 -27.66
CA PHE A 391 7.20 9.94 -27.14
C PHE A 391 6.44 10.93 -28.03
N ASN A 392 7.10 11.98 -28.54
CA ASN A 392 6.46 12.93 -29.45
C ASN A 392 6.10 12.30 -30.81
N CYS A 393 6.99 11.50 -31.40
CA CYS A 393 6.69 10.76 -32.62
C CYS A 393 5.56 9.76 -32.40
N SER A 394 5.57 9.04 -31.28
CA SER A 394 4.53 8.10 -30.87
C SER A 394 3.15 8.78 -30.78
N LEU A 395 3.07 9.95 -30.12
CA LEU A 395 1.82 10.74 -30.06
C LEU A 395 1.39 11.26 -31.42
N THR A 396 2.32 11.82 -32.21
CA THR A 396 2.01 12.41 -33.52
C THR A 396 1.48 11.35 -34.49
N LEU A 397 2.02 10.13 -34.43
CA LEU A 397 1.58 9.00 -35.24
C LEU A 397 0.31 8.33 -34.69
N GLY A 398 -0.11 8.64 -33.46
CA GLY A 398 -1.17 7.91 -32.77
C GLY A 398 -0.82 6.43 -32.52
N HIS A 399 0.48 6.09 -32.46
CA HIS A 399 0.96 4.71 -32.38
C HIS A 399 1.74 4.47 -31.10
N CYS A 400 1.29 3.53 -30.27
CA CYS A 400 1.96 3.07 -29.06
C CYS A 400 2.89 1.89 -29.38
N PRO A 401 4.22 2.02 -29.20
CA PRO A 401 5.16 0.94 -29.48
C PRO A 401 4.79 -0.39 -28.81
N GLU A 402 5.00 -1.52 -29.49
CA GLU A 402 4.75 -2.86 -28.93
C GLU A 402 5.51 -3.04 -27.61
N HIS A 403 6.75 -2.55 -27.53
CA HIS A 403 7.56 -2.60 -26.30
C HIS A 403 6.82 -1.99 -25.10
N PHE A 404 5.98 -0.97 -25.30
CA PHE A 404 5.27 -0.29 -24.20
C PHE A 404 4.01 -1.05 -23.76
N ARG A 405 3.46 -1.88 -24.64
CA ARG A 405 2.21 -2.65 -24.44
C ARG A 405 2.44 -4.07 -23.92
N ARG A 406 3.70 -4.53 -23.83
CA ARG A 406 4.06 -5.85 -23.26
C ARG A 406 4.10 -5.81 -21.74
N SER A 407 3.55 -6.85 -21.11
CA SER A 407 3.54 -6.98 -19.64
C SER A 407 3.78 -8.40 -19.13
N THR A 408 4.04 -8.52 -17.83
CA THR A 408 3.93 -9.77 -17.08
C THR A 408 2.86 -9.60 -16.01
N THR A 409 1.81 -10.42 -16.08
CA THR A 409 0.72 -10.44 -15.10
C THR A 409 1.14 -11.27 -13.89
N VAL A 410 1.38 -10.62 -12.76
CA VAL A 410 1.68 -11.27 -11.48
C VAL A 410 0.40 -11.44 -10.67
N VAL A 411 0.19 -12.64 -10.15
CA VAL A 411 -1.01 -12.97 -9.38
C VAL A 411 -0.77 -12.73 -7.89
N LEU A 412 -1.53 -11.82 -7.27
CA LEU A 412 -1.41 -11.50 -5.85
C LEU A 412 -2.66 -11.87 -5.07
N ARG A 413 -2.50 -12.48 -3.89
CA ARG A 413 -3.61 -12.78 -2.97
C ARG A 413 -4.27 -11.49 -2.46
N LYS A 414 -5.61 -11.43 -2.48
CA LYS A 414 -6.39 -10.42 -1.76
C LYS A 414 -6.31 -10.73 -0.27
N PRO A 415 -5.92 -9.78 0.60
CA PRO A 415 -5.83 -10.04 2.03
C PRO A 415 -7.20 -10.34 2.65
N GLY A 416 -7.24 -11.23 3.64
CA GLY A 416 -8.42 -11.47 4.48
C GLY A 416 -9.59 -12.20 3.79
N LYS A 417 -9.33 -12.98 2.73
CA LYS A 417 -10.34 -13.85 2.12
C LYS A 417 -10.46 -15.16 2.87
N ASP A 418 -11.68 -15.62 3.07
CA ASP A 418 -11.99 -16.87 3.79
C ASP A 418 -11.61 -18.12 2.99
N ASN A 419 -11.70 -18.05 1.67
CA ASN A 419 -11.41 -19.16 0.78
C ASN A 419 -10.49 -18.75 -0.39
N TYR A 420 -9.25 -19.28 -0.38
CA TYR A 420 -8.24 -19.05 -1.42
C TYR A 420 -8.23 -20.12 -2.52
N THR A 421 -9.16 -21.08 -2.51
CA THR A 421 -9.40 -21.97 -3.66
C THR A 421 -10.17 -21.30 -4.79
N VAL A 422 -10.73 -20.11 -4.52
CA VAL A 422 -11.51 -19.34 -5.49
C VAL A 422 -10.59 -18.37 -6.25
N PRO A 423 -10.54 -18.41 -7.60
CA PRO A 423 -9.75 -17.47 -8.42
C PRO A 423 -10.00 -15.98 -8.12
N LYS A 424 -11.24 -15.59 -7.82
CA LYS A 424 -11.60 -14.21 -7.42
C LYS A 424 -10.95 -13.74 -6.10
N ALA A 425 -10.34 -14.63 -5.31
CA ALA A 425 -9.56 -14.29 -4.12
C ALA A 425 -8.16 -13.71 -4.46
N TYR A 426 -7.81 -13.62 -5.75
CA TYR A 426 -6.55 -13.10 -6.25
C TYR A 426 -6.78 -11.85 -7.12
N ARG A 427 -5.71 -11.08 -7.36
CA ARG A 427 -5.68 -9.90 -8.25
C ARG A 427 -4.59 -10.07 -9.30
N PRO A 428 -4.88 -9.78 -10.58
CA PRO A 428 -3.85 -9.66 -11.60
C PRO A 428 -3.18 -8.28 -11.50
N ILE A 429 -1.85 -8.23 -11.42
CA ILE A 429 -1.09 -6.98 -11.52
C ILE A 429 -0.21 -7.02 -12.76
N ALA A 430 -0.42 -6.06 -13.66
CA ALA A 430 0.36 -5.96 -14.89
C ALA A 430 1.68 -5.21 -14.65
N LEU A 431 2.81 -5.95 -14.75
CA LEU A 431 4.14 -5.37 -14.77
C LEU A 431 4.49 -4.94 -16.20
N LEU A 432 4.26 -3.68 -16.52
CA LEU A 432 4.63 -3.06 -17.81
C LEU A 432 6.11 -2.68 -17.87
N ASN A 433 6.66 -2.61 -19.09
CA ASN A 433 8.03 -2.15 -19.34
C ASN A 433 8.24 -0.70 -18.88
N THR A 434 9.40 -0.42 -18.30
CA THR A 434 9.62 0.82 -17.51
C THR A 434 9.57 2.08 -18.36
N ILE A 435 10.08 2.05 -19.60
CA ILE A 435 10.01 3.19 -20.53
C ILE A 435 8.54 3.49 -20.92
N GLY A 436 7.75 2.47 -21.21
CA GLY A 436 6.31 2.64 -21.50
C GLY A 436 5.59 3.28 -20.32
N LYS A 437 5.88 2.85 -19.09
CA LYS A 437 5.30 3.45 -17.88
C LYS A 437 5.65 4.93 -17.68
N VAL A 438 6.81 5.37 -18.15
CA VAL A 438 7.17 6.80 -18.12
C VAL A 438 6.26 7.58 -19.08
N MET A 439 6.04 7.06 -20.28
CA MET A 439 5.10 7.67 -21.23
C MET A 439 3.68 7.69 -20.65
N ASP A 440 3.19 6.56 -20.13
CA ASP A 440 1.89 6.45 -19.45
C ASP A 440 1.74 7.51 -18.36
N ALA A 441 2.77 7.71 -17.52
CA ALA A 441 2.75 8.69 -16.44
C ALA A 441 2.69 10.14 -16.94
N ILE A 442 3.39 10.46 -18.03
CA ILE A 442 3.35 11.80 -18.66
C ILE A 442 1.94 12.05 -19.22
N ILE A 443 1.39 11.11 -19.99
CA ILE A 443 0.04 11.24 -20.56
C ILE A 443 -1.00 11.33 -19.44
N ALA A 444 -0.90 10.48 -18.41
CA ALA A 444 -1.80 10.53 -17.26
C ALA A 444 -1.77 11.92 -16.59
N LYS A 445 -0.58 12.47 -16.35
CA LYS A 445 -0.41 13.78 -15.73
C LYS A 445 -1.03 14.90 -16.57
N ARG A 446 -0.92 14.82 -17.90
CA ARG A 446 -1.51 15.79 -18.84
C ARG A 446 -3.03 15.69 -18.90
N ILE A 447 -3.58 14.48 -19.00
CA ILE A 447 -5.03 14.26 -18.95
C ILE A 447 -5.59 14.72 -17.61
N SER A 448 -4.92 14.42 -16.48
CA SER A 448 -5.33 14.91 -15.17
C SER A 448 -5.32 16.44 -15.09
N TYR A 449 -4.30 17.12 -15.63
CA TYR A 449 -4.30 18.58 -15.71
C TYR A 449 -5.50 19.09 -16.50
N MET A 450 -5.74 18.55 -17.69
CA MET A 450 -6.87 18.97 -18.53
C MET A 450 -8.22 18.71 -17.85
N ALA A 451 -8.37 17.58 -17.17
CA ALA A 451 -9.60 17.22 -16.48
C ALA A 451 -9.98 18.23 -15.40
N GLU A 452 -8.99 18.74 -14.63
CA GLU A 452 -9.24 19.78 -13.63
C GLU A 452 -9.39 21.16 -14.28
N THR A 453 -8.48 21.56 -15.18
CA THR A 453 -8.46 22.91 -15.78
C THR A 453 -9.69 23.20 -16.64
N TYR A 454 -10.18 22.20 -17.38
CA TYR A 454 -11.33 22.35 -18.29
C TYR A 454 -12.60 21.66 -17.76
N GLN A 455 -12.61 21.22 -16.50
CA GLN A 455 -13.76 20.57 -15.84
C GLN A 455 -14.35 19.41 -16.66
N LEU A 456 -13.48 18.53 -17.16
CA LEU A 456 -13.89 17.43 -18.06
C LEU A 456 -14.54 16.25 -17.32
N LEU A 457 -14.52 16.27 -15.98
CA LEU A 457 -15.06 15.21 -15.12
C LEU A 457 -15.99 15.81 -14.06
N PRO A 458 -17.08 15.11 -13.68
CA PRO A 458 -18.02 15.58 -12.67
C PRO A 458 -17.34 15.95 -11.35
N ASP A 459 -17.76 17.04 -10.71
CA ASP A 459 -17.17 17.50 -9.45
C ASP A 459 -17.39 16.55 -8.28
N THR A 460 -18.41 15.70 -8.34
CA THR A 460 -18.65 14.68 -7.32
C THR A 460 -17.92 13.36 -7.60
N HIS A 461 -17.14 13.26 -8.70
CA HIS A 461 -16.21 12.16 -8.93
C HIS A 461 -14.84 12.54 -8.36
N ILE A 462 -14.50 11.99 -7.20
CA ILE A 462 -13.45 12.52 -6.31
C ILE A 462 -12.22 11.62 -6.30
N GLY A 463 -12.41 10.30 -6.30
CA GLY A 463 -11.32 9.34 -6.17
C GLY A 463 -10.28 9.46 -7.30
N GLY A 464 -8.99 9.39 -6.96
CA GLY A 464 -7.89 9.37 -7.94
C GLY A 464 -7.54 10.71 -8.59
N ARG A 465 -8.17 11.81 -8.17
CA ARG A 465 -7.94 13.16 -8.71
C ARG A 465 -7.02 13.98 -7.83
N ARG A 466 -6.39 15.00 -8.41
CA ARG A 466 -5.52 15.92 -7.68
C ARG A 466 -6.35 16.82 -6.77
N LEU A 467 -5.79 17.19 -5.62
CA LEU A 467 -6.43 18.07 -4.63
C LEU A 467 -7.77 17.53 -4.05
N ARG A 468 -8.05 16.24 -4.27
CA ARG A 468 -9.27 15.55 -3.87
C ARG A 468 -8.94 14.35 -2.97
N SER A 469 -9.84 14.01 -2.03
CA SER A 469 -9.61 13.01 -0.98
C SER A 469 -10.88 12.28 -0.57
N THR A 470 -10.73 11.11 0.05
CA THR A 470 -11.87 10.34 0.58
C THR A 470 -12.59 11.11 1.69
N GLU A 471 -11.89 11.93 2.49
CA GLU A 471 -12.53 12.78 3.51
C GLU A 471 -13.47 13.82 2.89
N GLN A 472 -13.10 14.45 1.77
CA GLN A 472 -13.98 15.37 1.05
C GLN A 472 -15.25 14.67 0.54
N ALA A 473 -15.11 13.46 -0.03
CA ALA A 473 -16.27 12.67 -0.48
C ALA A 473 -17.25 12.37 0.66
N LEU A 474 -16.73 11.97 1.82
CA LEU A 474 -17.54 11.72 3.01
C LEU A 474 -18.24 12.98 3.52
N HIS A 475 -17.54 14.13 3.55
CA HIS A 475 -18.13 15.40 3.98
C HIS A 475 -19.24 15.86 3.03
N ILE A 476 -19.08 15.74 1.70
CA ILE A 476 -20.13 16.07 0.74
C ILE A 476 -21.41 15.25 1.01
N ILE A 477 -21.28 13.95 1.20
CA ILE A 477 -22.42 13.06 1.51
C ILE A 477 -23.06 13.45 2.85
N ILE A 478 -22.26 13.69 3.88
CA ILE A 478 -22.75 14.04 5.22
C ILE A 478 -23.45 15.39 5.24
N GLU A 479 -22.91 16.40 4.57
CA GLU A 479 -23.57 17.71 4.45
C GLU A 479 -24.95 17.56 3.82
N LYS A 480 -25.08 16.77 2.75
CA LYS A 480 -26.38 16.50 2.11
C LYS A 480 -27.37 15.81 3.07
N ILE A 481 -26.90 14.86 3.88
CA ILE A 481 -27.72 14.22 4.93
C ILE A 481 -28.18 15.23 5.98
N TYR A 482 -27.29 16.10 6.47
CA TYR A 482 -27.63 17.10 7.48
C TYR A 482 -28.58 18.18 6.92
N LYS A 483 -28.42 18.58 5.65
CA LYS A 483 -29.37 19.47 4.96
C LYS A 483 -30.76 18.85 4.87
N ALA A 484 -30.85 17.56 4.51
CA ALA A 484 -32.12 16.84 4.49
C ALA A 484 -32.82 16.86 5.87
N TRP A 485 -32.06 16.64 6.95
CA TRP A 485 -32.59 16.67 8.31
C TRP A 485 -33.06 18.05 8.79
N ASN A 486 -32.54 19.13 8.19
CA ASN A 486 -32.92 20.51 8.50
C ASN A 486 -34.09 21.04 7.67
N THR A 487 -34.55 20.30 6.66
CA THR A 487 -35.63 20.75 5.77
C THR A 487 -36.99 20.36 6.33
N GLY A 488 -37.90 21.33 6.51
CA GLY A 488 -39.30 21.09 6.88
C GLY A 488 -39.49 20.27 8.16
N LYS A 489 -40.22 19.15 8.08
CA LYS A 489 -40.45 18.23 9.21
C LYS A 489 -39.25 17.31 9.51
N GLY A 490 -38.16 17.42 8.74
CA GLY A 490 -36.98 16.56 8.78
C GLY A 490 -37.13 15.37 7.84
N LYS A 491 -36.44 15.42 6.69
CA LYS A 491 -36.49 14.39 5.65
C LYS A 491 -35.61 13.17 5.98
N VAL A 492 -35.92 12.03 5.38
CA VAL A 492 -35.08 10.82 5.36
C VAL A 492 -34.05 10.96 4.24
N ALA A 493 -32.81 10.54 4.52
CA ALA A 493 -31.77 10.40 3.52
C ALA A 493 -31.34 8.92 3.43
N SER A 494 -31.32 8.36 2.22
CA SER A 494 -30.95 6.97 1.98
C SER A 494 -29.81 6.90 0.97
N LEU A 495 -28.76 6.17 1.32
CA LEU A 495 -27.56 6.02 0.51
C LEU A 495 -27.45 4.59 -0.02
N LEU A 496 -27.33 4.46 -1.34
CA LEU A 496 -27.03 3.22 -2.02
C LEU A 496 -25.58 3.23 -2.51
N LEU A 497 -24.78 2.26 -2.07
CA LEU A 497 -23.43 2.03 -2.54
C LEU A 497 -23.43 0.92 -3.60
N LEU A 498 -22.90 1.24 -4.78
CA LEU A 498 -22.78 0.34 -5.93
C LEU A 498 -21.31 -0.10 -6.09
N ASP A 499 -21.10 -1.38 -6.37
CA ASP A 499 -19.78 -1.97 -6.69
C ASP A 499 -19.83 -2.58 -8.11
N VAL A 500 -18.88 -2.17 -8.96
CA VAL A 500 -18.72 -2.71 -10.32
C VAL A 500 -17.79 -3.93 -10.26
N SER A 501 -18.29 -5.07 -10.71
CA SER A 501 -17.52 -6.31 -10.78
C SER A 501 -16.46 -6.23 -11.89
N GLY A 502 -15.19 -6.41 -11.51
CA GLY A 502 -14.10 -6.44 -12.48
C GLY A 502 -13.90 -5.11 -13.22
N ALA A 503 -14.12 -3.98 -12.55
CA ALA A 503 -14.05 -2.62 -13.08
C ALA A 503 -12.98 -2.39 -14.16
N PHE A 504 -11.70 -2.64 -13.85
CA PHE A 504 -10.60 -2.43 -14.79
C PHE A 504 -10.53 -3.50 -15.88
N ASP A 505 -10.98 -4.73 -15.59
CA ASP A 505 -10.82 -5.89 -16.45
C ASP A 505 -11.89 -5.94 -17.56
N ASN A 506 -13.04 -5.30 -17.33
CA ASN A 506 -14.21 -5.35 -18.21
C ASN A 506 -14.42 -4.08 -19.07
N VAL A 507 -13.50 -3.11 -19.01
CA VAL A 507 -13.64 -1.84 -19.77
C VAL A 507 -13.72 -2.12 -21.28
N SER A 508 -14.83 -1.68 -21.90
CA SER A 508 -14.98 -1.66 -23.36
C SER A 508 -14.14 -0.55 -23.96
N HIS A 509 -13.20 -0.92 -24.84
CA HIS A 509 -12.29 0.04 -25.47
C HIS A 509 -13.04 1.03 -26.35
N GLN A 510 -14.01 0.58 -27.15
CA GLN A 510 -14.78 1.46 -28.04
C GLN A 510 -15.56 2.51 -27.24
N ARG A 511 -16.25 2.10 -26.17
CA ARG A 511 -16.96 3.02 -25.27
C ARG A 511 -16.01 3.99 -24.57
N LEU A 512 -14.86 3.52 -24.07
CA LEU A 512 -13.86 4.40 -23.45
C LEU A 512 -13.38 5.47 -24.43
N LEU A 513 -13.02 5.10 -25.67
CA LEU A 513 -12.58 6.06 -26.69
C LEU A 513 -13.67 7.07 -27.05
N HIS A 514 -14.92 6.63 -27.14
CA HIS A 514 -16.07 7.52 -27.31
C HIS A 514 -16.18 8.51 -26.15
N ASN A 515 -16.10 8.06 -24.89
CA ASN A 515 -16.21 8.93 -23.71
C ASN A 515 -15.07 9.96 -23.66
N LEU A 516 -13.86 9.60 -24.09
CA LEU A 516 -12.72 10.53 -24.18
C LEU A 516 -12.96 11.63 -25.22
N ARG A 517 -13.47 11.27 -26.41
CA ARG A 517 -13.82 12.24 -27.47
C ARG A 517 -14.99 13.14 -27.06
N LYS A 518 -16.03 12.56 -26.45
CA LYS A 518 -17.19 13.29 -25.89
C LYS A 518 -16.76 14.34 -24.86
N ARG A 519 -15.70 14.05 -24.09
CA ARG A 519 -15.10 14.95 -23.09
C ARG A 519 -13.91 15.75 -23.62
N ARG A 520 -13.86 16.00 -24.94
CA ARG A 520 -12.98 16.99 -25.59
C ARG A 520 -11.47 16.72 -25.45
N LEU A 521 -11.05 15.48 -25.27
CA LEU A 521 -9.63 15.12 -25.24
C LEU A 521 -8.99 15.07 -26.64
N ASP A 522 -7.82 15.70 -26.82
CA ASP A 522 -7.06 15.72 -28.09
C ASP A 522 -7.07 14.38 -28.84
N GLU A 523 -7.52 14.39 -30.09
CA GLU A 523 -7.64 13.22 -30.95
C GLU A 523 -6.31 12.46 -31.11
N LYS A 524 -5.15 13.15 -31.08
CA LYS A 524 -3.84 12.48 -31.12
C LYS A 524 -3.61 11.59 -29.91
N VAL A 525 -4.05 12.05 -28.74
CA VAL A 525 -3.96 11.31 -27.48
C VAL A 525 -4.97 10.17 -27.49
N VAL A 526 -6.19 10.40 -27.97
CA VAL A 526 -7.21 9.35 -28.10
C VAL A 526 -6.74 8.22 -29.03
N ARG A 527 -6.18 8.52 -30.19
CA ARG A 527 -5.59 7.51 -31.10
C ARG A 527 -4.43 6.77 -30.48
N TRP A 528 -3.57 7.47 -29.74
CA TRP A 528 -2.49 6.82 -29.02
C TRP A 528 -3.01 5.87 -27.92
N ILE A 529 -4.06 6.27 -27.18
CA ILE A 529 -4.73 5.41 -26.19
C ILE A 529 -5.37 4.20 -26.87
N GLU A 530 -6.01 4.38 -28.02
CA GLU A 530 -6.55 3.28 -28.82
C GLU A 530 -5.44 2.27 -29.18
N SER A 531 -4.29 2.75 -29.66
CA SER A 531 -3.12 1.91 -29.93
C SER A 531 -2.60 1.23 -28.66
N PHE A 532 -2.51 1.96 -27.53
CA PHE A 532 -2.12 1.44 -26.22
C PHE A 532 -3.00 0.26 -25.74
N LEU A 533 -4.31 0.29 -26.03
CA LEU A 533 -5.27 -0.71 -25.59
C LEU A 533 -5.34 -1.94 -26.51
N LYS A 534 -5.06 -1.78 -27.81
CA LYS A 534 -5.07 -2.86 -28.81
C LYS A 534 -3.86 -3.78 -28.70
N GLU A 535 -4.04 -5.04 -29.10
CA GLU A 535 -2.98 -6.06 -29.29
C GLU A 535 -2.01 -6.20 -28.10
N ARG A 536 -2.53 -6.01 -26.87
CA ARG A 536 -1.70 -6.14 -25.67
C ARG A 536 -1.35 -7.59 -25.43
N LYS A 537 -0.08 -7.84 -25.12
CA LYS A 537 0.43 -9.18 -24.83
C LYS A 537 0.96 -9.28 -23.42
N THR A 538 0.56 -10.33 -22.70
CA THR A 538 1.07 -10.64 -21.36
C THR A 538 1.48 -12.11 -21.23
N ASN A 539 2.30 -12.41 -20.22
CA ASN A 539 2.45 -13.76 -19.69
C ASN A 539 2.07 -13.75 -18.20
N MET A 540 1.58 -14.87 -17.69
CA MET A 540 1.21 -15.00 -16.28
C MET A 540 2.37 -15.55 -15.47
N LEU A 541 2.67 -14.92 -14.33
CA LEU A 541 3.64 -15.40 -13.35
C LEU A 541 2.90 -15.82 -12.07
N LEU A 542 2.92 -17.13 -11.79
CA LEU A 542 2.27 -17.76 -10.64
C LEU A 542 3.21 -18.79 -10.01
N ASP A 543 3.48 -18.71 -8.72
CA ASP A 543 4.32 -19.67 -7.98
C ASP A 543 5.69 -19.98 -8.65
N GLY A 544 6.27 -18.99 -9.34
CA GLY A 544 7.52 -19.15 -10.10
C GLY A 544 7.36 -19.78 -11.49
N TYR A 545 6.19 -20.32 -11.83
CA TYR A 545 5.83 -20.71 -13.19
C TYR A 545 5.49 -19.47 -14.03
N LYS A 546 6.05 -19.41 -15.23
CA LYS A 546 5.77 -18.37 -16.23
C LYS A 546 5.09 -19.01 -17.43
N SER A 547 3.87 -18.59 -17.73
CA SER A 547 3.12 -19.09 -18.88
C SER A 547 3.70 -18.62 -20.21
N THR A 548 3.25 -19.24 -21.29
CA THR A 548 3.38 -18.68 -22.64
C THR A 548 2.71 -17.30 -22.73
N GLN A 549 3.15 -16.50 -23.70
CA GLN A 549 2.57 -15.18 -23.95
C GLN A 549 1.20 -15.34 -24.63
N TYR A 550 0.22 -14.55 -24.19
CA TYR A 550 -1.13 -14.51 -24.74
C TYR A 550 -1.62 -13.07 -24.87
N GLU A 551 -2.62 -12.87 -25.73
CA GLU A 551 -3.24 -11.57 -25.99
C GLU A 551 -4.33 -11.25 -24.97
N ILE A 552 -4.44 -9.97 -24.62
CA ILE A 552 -5.52 -9.40 -23.81
C ILE A 552 -6.24 -8.38 -24.69
N SER A 553 -7.47 -8.73 -25.08
CA SER A 553 -8.33 -7.89 -25.92
C SER A 553 -9.16 -6.88 -25.13
N THR A 554 -9.22 -6.98 -23.79
CA THR A 554 -10.26 -6.33 -22.98
C THR A 554 -9.70 -5.68 -21.72
N GLY A 555 -10.42 -4.69 -21.19
CA GLY A 555 -10.01 -3.99 -19.98
C GLY A 555 -8.79 -3.07 -20.16
N ILE A 556 -8.35 -2.50 -19.06
CA ILE A 556 -7.20 -1.59 -18.96
C ILE A 556 -6.17 -2.15 -17.95
N PRO A 557 -4.86 -1.98 -18.18
CA PRO A 557 -3.83 -2.69 -17.40
C PRO A 557 -3.73 -2.21 -15.93
N GLN A 558 -4.04 -3.11 -14.98
CA GLN A 558 -3.91 -2.89 -13.53
C GLN A 558 -2.45 -2.77 -13.07
N GLY A 559 -1.85 -1.60 -13.33
CA GLY A 559 -0.44 -1.33 -13.07
C GLY A 559 0.15 -0.21 -13.93
N SER A 560 -0.58 0.26 -14.95
CA SER A 560 -0.26 1.49 -15.67
C SER A 560 -0.67 2.72 -14.85
N PRO A 561 0.18 3.76 -14.77
CA PRO A 561 -0.20 5.07 -14.23
C PRO A 561 -1.36 5.74 -14.97
N LEU A 562 -1.63 5.36 -16.22
CA LEU A 562 -2.67 5.93 -17.06
C LEU A 562 -4.06 5.32 -16.79
N SER A 563 -4.12 4.05 -16.38
CA SER A 563 -5.39 3.34 -16.20
C SER A 563 -6.37 4.01 -15.22
N PRO A 564 -5.94 4.54 -14.05
CA PRO A 564 -6.87 5.19 -13.12
C PRO A 564 -7.62 6.37 -13.76
N ILE A 565 -6.93 7.28 -14.44
CA ILE A 565 -7.59 8.45 -15.05
C ILE A 565 -8.48 8.03 -16.22
N LEU A 566 -8.09 7.03 -17.02
CA LEU A 566 -8.97 6.48 -18.07
C LEU A 566 -10.26 5.91 -17.50
N TYR A 567 -10.18 5.22 -16.37
CA TYR A 567 -11.36 4.68 -15.69
C TYR A 567 -12.28 5.79 -15.16
N LEU A 568 -11.72 6.93 -14.74
CA LEU A 568 -12.56 8.08 -14.36
C LEU A 568 -13.38 8.60 -15.53
N PHE A 569 -12.78 8.76 -16.71
CA PHE A 569 -13.52 9.14 -17.93
C PHE A 569 -14.53 8.07 -18.36
N TYR A 570 -14.23 6.79 -18.11
CA TYR A 570 -15.16 5.70 -18.36
C TYR A 570 -16.41 5.77 -17.48
N ASN A 571 -16.22 5.99 -16.18
CA ASN A 571 -17.28 5.98 -15.18
C ASN A 571 -18.01 7.33 -15.04
N ALA A 572 -17.49 8.40 -15.64
CA ALA A 572 -18.04 9.75 -15.48
C ALA A 572 -19.53 9.86 -15.89
N ASP A 573 -19.95 9.18 -16.96
CA ASP A 573 -21.36 9.15 -17.40
C ASP A 573 -22.31 8.53 -16.35
N LEU A 574 -21.82 7.62 -15.50
CA LEU A 574 -22.62 7.06 -14.39
C LEU A 574 -22.88 8.11 -13.30
N ILE A 575 -21.90 8.97 -13.05
CA ILE A 575 -21.97 10.01 -12.01
C ILE A 575 -22.76 11.23 -12.53
N ASP A 576 -22.64 11.57 -13.81
CA ASP A 576 -23.34 12.70 -14.43
C ASP A 576 -24.87 12.46 -14.53
N LYS A 577 -25.33 11.22 -14.68
CA LYS A 577 -26.75 10.86 -14.91
C LYS A 577 -27.64 10.88 -13.64
N HIS A 578 -27.37 11.77 -12.69
CA HIS A 578 -28.27 11.95 -11.55
C HIS A 578 -29.41 12.94 -11.89
N ASN A 579 -30.61 12.62 -11.42
CA ASN A 579 -31.82 13.44 -11.54
C ASN A 579 -31.90 14.45 -10.37
N GLU A 580 -32.78 15.46 -10.46
CA GLU A 580 -33.00 16.43 -9.35
C GLU A 580 -33.34 15.76 -8.00
N ASP A 581 -33.85 14.52 -8.05
CA ASP A 581 -34.25 13.71 -6.91
C ASP A 581 -33.10 12.99 -6.18
N THR A 582 -31.92 12.85 -6.81
CA THR A 582 -30.79 12.09 -6.25
C THR A 582 -29.44 12.79 -6.51
N SER A 583 -28.43 12.43 -5.74
CA SER A 583 -27.07 12.91 -5.99
C SER A 583 -26.08 11.76 -5.98
N ALA A 584 -25.21 11.72 -6.99
CA ALA A 584 -24.18 10.70 -7.13
C ALA A 584 -22.82 11.25 -6.68
N THR A 585 -22.05 10.44 -5.97
CA THR A 585 -20.65 10.69 -5.59
C THR A 585 -19.82 9.47 -5.96
N GLY A 586 -18.73 9.67 -6.72
CA GLY A 586 -17.87 8.59 -7.20
C GLY A 586 -16.49 8.60 -6.54
N TYR A 587 -15.97 7.41 -6.22
CA TYR A 587 -14.60 7.21 -5.78
C TYR A 587 -13.94 6.08 -6.57
N ILE A 588 -13.24 6.41 -7.66
CA ILE A 588 -12.74 5.44 -8.65
C ILE A 588 -13.91 4.60 -9.20
N ASP A 589 -14.04 3.35 -8.74
CA ASP A 589 -15.03 2.34 -9.10
C ASP A 589 -16.23 2.27 -8.16
N ASP A 590 -16.11 2.80 -6.95
CA ASP A 590 -17.22 2.91 -6.02
C ASP A 590 -18.13 4.07 -6.44
N ALA A 591 -19.43 3.82 -6.55
CA ALA A 591 -20.44 4.86 -6.78
C ALA A 591 -21.44 4.88 -5.63
N ALA A 592 -21.73 6.07 -5.13
CA ALA A 592 -22.65 6.30 -4.02
C ALA A 592 -23.80 7.20 -4.49
N ILE A 593 -25.03 6.70 -4.45
CA ILE A 593 -26.24 7.45 -4.83
C ILE A 593 -27.02 7.76 -3.57
N LEU A 594 -27.24 9.04 -3.30
CA LEU A 594 -28.01 9.53 -2.16
C LEU A 594 -29.37 10.06 -2.64
N ALA A 595 -30.45 9.56 -2.06
CA ALA A 595 -31.82 10.05 -2.26
C ALA A 595 -32.35 10.70 -0.98
N VAL A 596 -33.14 11.76 -1.14
CA VAL A 596 -33.80 12.47 -0.03
C VAL A 596 -35.31 12.52 -0.27
N GLY A 597 -36.09 12.23 0.76
CA GLY A 597 -37.55 12.16 0.71
C GLY A 597 -38.17 12.23 2.10
N ASP A 598 -39.49 12.32 2.19
CA ASP A 598 -40.20 12.41 3.46
C ASP A 598 -40.28 11.06 4.18
N THR A 599 -40.20 9.94 3.44
CA THR A 599 -40.20 8.57 3.98
C THR A 599 -39.08 7.71 3.42
N THR A 600 -38.75 6.60 4.10
CA THR A 600 -37.81 5.60 3.57
C THR A 600 -38.30 5.00 2.26
N GLU A 601 -39.61 4.76 2.15
CA GLU A 601 -40.26 4.23 0.94
C GLU A 601 -40.08 5.16 -0.25
N GLU A 602 -40.32 6.46 -0.08
CA GLU A 602 -40.09 7.46 -1.14
C GLU A 602 -38.62 7.48 -1.59
N THR A 603 -37.68 7.41 -0.63
CA THR A 603 -36.25 7.37 -0.97
C THR A 603 -35.85 6.07 -1.67
N CYS A 604 -36.46 4.92 -1.34
CA CYS A 604 -36.22 3.66 -2.04
C CYS A 604 -36.72 3.75 -3.49
N ASN A 605 -37.93 4.27 -3.72
CA ASN A 605 -38.48 4.45 -5.08
C ASN A 605 -37.60 5.38 -5.93
N LYS A 606 -37.00 6.41 -5.32
CA LYS A 606 -36.01 7.28 -5.98
C LYS A 606 -34.72 6.52 -6.33
N LEU A 607 -34.22 5.69 -5.42
CA LEU A 607 -33.02 4.87 -5.64
C LEU A 607 -33.24 3.77 -6.67
N GLU A 608 -34.44 3.20 -6.76
CA GLU A 608 -34.81 2.21 -7.79
C GLU A 608 -34.77 2.82 -9.19
N ARG A 609 -35.37 4.00 -9.39
CA ARG A 609 -35.25 4.77 -10.65
C ARG A 609 -33.80 5.10 -11.01
N ALA A 610 -32.98 5.42 -10.01
CA ALA A 610 -31.55 5.66 -10.20
C ALA A 610 -30.80 4.37 -10.59
N LEU A 611 -31.18 3.22 -10.02
CA LEU A 611 -30.62 1.91 -10.36
C LEU A 611 -30.99 1.47 -11.79
N GLU A 612 -32.20 1.78 -12.27
CA GLU A 612 -32.58 1.57 -13.68
C GLU A 612 -31.67 2.36 -14.64
N SER A 613 -31.41 3.64 -14.32
CA SER A 613 -30.50 4.50 -15.09
C SER A 613 -29.06 3.97 -15.05
N ALA A 614 -28.61 3.49 -13.88
CA ALA A 614 -27.31 2.81 -13.74
C ALA A 614 -27.27 1.50 -14.55
N GLY A 615 -28.38 0.77 -14.65
CA GLY A 615 -28.52 -0.43 -15.49
C GLY A 615 -28.33 -0.12 -16.97
N GLN A 616 -28.95 0.96 -17.48
CA GLN A 616 -28.74 1.41 -18.86
C GLN A 616 -27.28 1.82 -19.12
N TRP A 617 -26.65 2.49 -18.15
CA TRP A 617 -25.22 2.78 -18.21
C TRP A 617 -24.41 1.49 -18.29
N ALA A 618 -24.70 0.49 -17.46
CA ALA A 618 -24.00 -0.79 -17.42
C ALA A 618 -24.08 -1.52 -18.77
N THR A 619 -25.25 -1.51 -19.43
CA THR A 619 -25.45 -2.08 -20.77
C THR A 619 -24.62 -1.39 -21.85
N THR A 620 -24.54 -0.06 -21.83
CA THR A 620 -23.72 0.70 -22.82
C THR A 620 -22.22 0.64 -22.55
N HIS A 621 -21.83 0.29 -21.32
CA HIS A 621 -20.45 0.25 -20.84
C HIS A 621 -19.95 -1.17 -20.55
N ALA A 622 -20.54 -2.21 -21.14
CA ALA A 622 -20.13 -3.62 -20.93
C ALA A 622 -19.81 -3.97 -19.46
N SER A 623 -20.55 -3.37 -18.52
CA SER A 623 -20.23 -3.41 -17.09
C SER A 623 -21.27 -4.23 -16.36
N ILE A 624 -20.85 -4.91 -15.30
CA ILE A 624 -21.72 -5.76 -14.49
C ILE A 624 -21.58 -5.30 -13.05
N PHE A 625 -22.69 -4.93 -12.43
CA PHE A 625 -22.71 -4.65 -11.00
C PHE A 625 -22.65 -5.94 -10.18
N ALA A 626 -22.21 -5.85 -8.93
CA ALA A 626 -22.20 -6.94 -7.95
C ALA A 626 -23.27 -6.69 -6.87
N PRO A 627 -24.55 -7.06 -7.09
CA PRO A 627 -25.64 -6.78 -6.16
C PRO A 627 -25.38 -7.35 -4.75
N GLU A 628 -24.66 -8.47 -4.65
CA GLU A 628 -24.29 -9.09 -3.38
C GLU A 628 -23.37 -8.20 -2.50
N LYS A 629 -22.79 -7.16 -3.08
CA LYS A 629 -21.96 -6.18 -2.38
C LYS A 629 -22.63 -4.84 -2.20
N PHE A 630 -23.84 -4.65 -2.74
CA PHE A 630 -24.56 -3.39 -2.56
C PHE A 630 -24.83 -3.15 -1.09
N GLN A 631 -24.77 -1.88 -0.68
CA GLN A 631 -25.11 -1.49 0.67
C GLN A 631 -26.12 -0.35 0.63
N LEU A 632 -27.31 -0.60 1.18
CA LEU A 632 -28.34 0.40 1.40
C LEU A 632 -28.28 0.83 2.86
N THR A 633 -28.05 2.11 3.11
CA THR A 633 -28.03 2.69 4.45
C THR A 633 -29.06 3.82 4.55
N HIS A 634 -30.01 3.67 5.48
CA HIS A 634 -30.96 4.73 5.81
C HIS A 634 -30.42 5.57 6.98
N PHE A 635 -30.29 6.87 6.76
CA PHE A 635 -29.87 7.82 7.78
C PHE A 635 -31.10 8.42 8.46
N THR A 636 -31.50 7.80 9.57
CA THR A 636 -32.58 8.24 10.46
C THR A 636 -32.04 8.51 11.86
N ARG A 637 -32.80 9.17 12.75
CA ARG A 637 -32.33 9.56 14.09
C ARG A 637 -32.64 8.56 15.22
N ALA A 638 -33.01 7.32 14.91
CA ALA A 638 -33.11 6.23 15.89
C ALA A 638 -31.73 5.62 16.18
N ARG A 639 -31.35 5.50 17.48
CA ARG A 639 -30.00 5.11 17.91
C ARG A 639 -29.85 3.59 18.13
N LYS A 640 -28.80 2.98 17.57
CA LYS A 640 -28.10 1.80 18.15
C LYS A 640 -26.58 1.90 17.95
N ARG A 641 -25.82 1.53 18.98
CA ARG A 641 -24.34 1.61 19.05
C ARG A 641 -23.70 0.31 18.56
N ILE A 642 -22.60 0.43 17.81
CA ILE A 642 -21.71 -0.67 17.43
C ILE A 642 -20.39 -0.56 18.22
N ASN A 643 -19.80 -1.70 18.55
CA ASN A 643 -18.59 -1.86 19.37
C ASN A 643 -17.47 -2.47 18.51
N THR A 644 -16.24 -1.95 18.61
CA THR A 644 -15.08 -2.45 17.85
C THR A 644 -13.82 -2.45 18.72
N GLU A 645 -13.35 -3.64 19.12
CA GLU A 645 -12.02 -3.81 19.72
C GLU A 645 -11.31 -5.02 19.08
N GLN A 646 -10.14 -4.79 18.48
CA GLN A 646 -9.08 -5.78 18.32
C GLN A 646 -7.71 -5.08 18.25
N VAL A 647 -6.70 -5.64 18.92
CA VAL A 647 -5.35 -5.06 19.03
C VAL A 647 -4.27 -6.09 18.69
N LEU A 648 -3.27 -5.67 17.91
CA LEU A 648 -2.03 -6.39 17.59
C LEU A 648 -0.90 -6.03 18.57
N GLN A 649 -0.09 -7.00 18.99
CA GLN A 649 1.18 -6.80 19.71
C GLN A 649 2.32 -7.54 19.01
N THR A 650 3.55 -6.99 19.06
CA THR A 650 4.77 -7.70 18.62
C THR A 650 5.88 -7.65 19.68
N PRO A 651 6.72 -8.70 19.83
CA PRO A 651 7.55 -8.91 21.03
C PRO A 651 9.05 -8.53 20.93
N TRP A 652 9.49 -7.66 20.00
CA TRP A 652 10.92 -7.29 19.91
C TRP A 652 11.09 -5.77 19.73
N GLY A 653 11.73 -5.12 20.71
CA GLY A 653 11.75 -3.66 20.84
C GLY A 653 12.83 -2.95 19.99
N ALA A 654 12.40 -1.96 19.23
CA ALA A 654 13.25 -0.90 18.69
C ALA A 654 13.50 0.19 19.75
N GLY A 655 14.45 1.09 19.53
CA GLY A 655 14.71 2.22 20.43
C GLY A 655 13.52 3.19 20.52
N LEU A 656 13.50 4.02 21.56
CA LEU A 656 12.40 4.94 21.89
C LEU A 656 12.01 5.85 20.71
N ASP A 657 13.00 6.45 20.03
CA ASP A 657 12.78 7.29 18.85
C ASP A 657 12.15 6.51 17.67
N GLY A 658 12.67 5.32 17.37
CA GLY A 658 12.13 4.45 16.32
C GLY A 658 10.69 3.99 16.60
N MET A 659 10.38 3.64 17.86
CA MET A 659 9.03 3.23 18.27
C MET A 659 8.04 4.39 18.23
N ARG A 660 8.47 5.61 18.61
CA ARG A 660 7.66 6.83 18.46
C ARG A 660 7.37 7.13 17.00
N LYS A 661 8.37 7.04 16.12
CA LYS A 661 8.21 7.24 14.67
C LYS A 661 7.24 6.22 14.06
N ILE A 662 7.32 4.94 14.46
CA ILE A 662 6.35 3.90 14.05
C ILE A 662 4.93 4.27 14.51
N TYR A 663 4.76 4.66 15.78
CA TYR A 663 3.45 5.03 16.30
C TYR A 663 2.85 6.23 15.53
N ARG A 664 3.64 7.30 15.34
CA ARG A 664 3.21 8.50 14.60
C ARG A 664 2.97 8.23 13.11
N GLY A 665 3.75 7.35 12.47
CA GLY A 665 3.65 7.09 11.04
C GLY A 665 2.64 6.01 10.63
N VAL A 666 2.24 5.14 11.55
CA VAL A 666 1.41 3.96 11.22
C VAL A 666 0.16 3.85 12.09
N ALA A 667 0.32 3.82 13.42
CA ALA A 667 -0.81 3.62 14.32
C ALA A 667 -1.70 4.86 14.39
N MET A 668 -1.09 6.04 14.48
CA MET A 668 -1.78 7.33 14.56
C MET A 668 -2.67 7.62 13.35
N PRO A 669 -2.20 7.53 12.09
CA PRO A 669 -3.06 7.73 10.92
C PRO A 669 -4.23 6.75 10.84
N GLN A 670 -4.06 5.51 11.29
CA GLN A 670 -5.15 4.53 11.35
C GLN A 670 -6.17 4.87 12.44
N MET A 671 -5.69 5.26 13.63
CA MET A 671 -6.53 5.65 14.77
C MET A 671 -7.37 6.89 14.47
N LEU A 672 -6.81 7.85 13.71
CA LEU A 672 -7.45 9.13 13.40
C LEU A 672 -8.03 9.21 11.99
N TYR A 673 -8.07 8.11 11.25
CA TYR A 673 -8.61 8.10 9.89
C TYR A 673 -10.05 8.65 9.87
N ALA A 674 -10.29 9.64 9.00
CA ALA A 674 -11.56 10.35 8.86
C ALA A 674 -12.06 10.97 10.18
N CYS A 675 -11.18 11.39 11.11
CA CYS A 675 -11.65 11.94 12.39
C CYS A 675 -12.48 13.20 12.24
N SER A 676 -12.27 14.01 11.22
CA SER A 676 -13.13 15.16 10.92
C SER A 676 -14.60 14.77 10.67
N VAL A 677 -14.86 13.53 10.25
CA VAL A 677 -16.20 13.02 9.95
C VAL A 677 -16.93 12.56 11.22
N TRP A 678 -16.23 11.90 12.15
CA TRP A 678 -16.86 11.31 13.34
C TRP A 678 -16.62 12.08 14.65
N SER A 679 -15.59 12.94 14.72
CA SER A 679 -15.31 13.76 15.89
C SER A 679 -16.08 15.07 15.80
N ASN A 680 -17.32 15.07 16.28
CA ASN A 680 -18.04 16.32 16.46
C ASN A 680 -17.25 17.18 17.47
N ALA A 681 -16.95 18.42 17.10
CA ALA A 681 -16.32 19.39 17.99
C ALA A 681 -17.14 19.55 19.30
N ASP A 682 -16.45 19.93 20.37
CA ASP A 682 -16.83 19.72 21.76
C ASP A 682 -18.13 20.41 22.19
N ILE A 683 -19.26 19.70 22.12
CA ILE A 683 -20.53 20.17 22.67
C ILE A 683 -20.44 20.16 24.19
N ARG A 684 -20.22 21.31 24.84
CA ARG A 684 -20.41 21.49 26.29
C ARG A 684 -19.72 20.38 27.14
N GLY A 685 -18.57 19.87 26.69
CA GLY A 685 -17.81 18.78 27.33
C GLY A 685 -18.17 17.34 26.90
N LYS A 686 -18.88 17.11 25.78
CA LYS A 686 -19.28 15.77 25.28
C LYS A 686 -19.24 15.64 23.75
N GLY A 687 -18.31 16.28 23.04
CA GLY A 687 -18.20 16.21 21.55
C GLY A 687 -18.02 14.81 20.94
N TYR A 688 -17.33 13.93 21.66
CA TYR A 688 -17.23 12.50 21.35
C TYR A 688 -17.78 11.70 22.53
N THR A 689 -18.24 10.45 22.30
CA THR A 689 -18.66 9.64 23.46
C THR A 689 -17.45 9.45 24.36
N LYS A 690 -17.61 9.67 25.68
CA LYS A 690 -16.57 9.40 26.70
C LYS A 690 -15.87 8.05 26.44
N LYS A 691 -16.65 7.05 26.03
CA LYS A 691 -16.19 5.73 25.58
C LYS A 691 -15.19 5.77 24.42
N THR A 692 -15.49 6.48 23.31
CA THR A 692 -14.58 6.61 22.15
C THR A 692 -13.23 7.19 22.57
N LEU A 693 -13.25 8.27 23.35
CA LEU A 693 -12.01 8.88 23.83
C LEU A 693 -11.25 7.95 24.78
N GLU A 694 -11.93 7.30 25.70
CA GLU A 694 -11.33 6.32 26.60
C GLU A 694 -10.67 5.17 25.84
N THR A 695 -11.30 4.68 24.77
CA THR A 695 -10.72 3.66 23.89
C THR A 695 -9.45 4.18 23.22
N LEU A 696 -9.49 5.34 22.56
CA LEU A 696 -8.32 5.92 21.87
C LEU A 696 -7.18 6.24 22.85
N GLN A 697 -7.49 6.81 24.01
CA GLN A 697 -6.51 7.06 25.08
C GLN A 697 -5.92 5.77 25.63
N THR A 698 -6.70 4.68 25.70
CA THR A 698 -6.20 3.37 26.12
C THR A 698 -5.26 2.78 25.06
N MET A 699 -5.60 2.93 23.78
CA MET A 699 -4.73 2.54 22.66
C MET A 699 -3.41 3.32 22.69
N GLN A 700 -3.46 4.65 22.83
CA GLN A 700 -2.27 5.50 22.96
C GLN A 700 -1.45 5.13 24.20
N ALA A 701 -2.08 4.94 25.36
CA ALA A 701 -1.36 4.57 26.59
C ALA A 701 -0.67 3.20 26.46
N ARG A 702 -1.27 2.23 25.77
CA ARG A 702 -0.65 0.94 25.47
C ARG A 702 0.57 1.10 24.57
N ALA A 703 0.46 1.93 23.53
CA ALA A 703 1.58 2.25 22.65
C ALA A 703 2.69 2.99 23.41
N ALA A 704 2.35 4.02 24.19
CA ALA A 704 3.28 4.80 24.99
C ALA A 704 4.06 3.95 25.99
N ARG A 705 3.40 3.02 26.71
CA ARG A 705 4.09 2.04 27.58
C ARG A 705 5.06 1.15 26.83
N THR A 706 4.73 0.80 25.59
CA THR A 706 5.60 -0.03 24.74
C THR A 706 6.79 0.79 24.23
N ILE A 707 6.59 2.08 23.95
CA ILE A 707 7.64 3.03 23.54
C ILE A 707 8.61 3.29 24.70
N THR A 708 8.09 3.54 25.90
CA THR A 708 8.89 3.96 27.07
C THR A 708 9.36 2.80 27.94
N GLY A 709 8.77 1.60 27.80
CA GLY A 709 8.98 0.49 28.72
C GLY A 709 8.33 0.70 30.10
N ALA A 710 7.49 1.73 30.26
CA ALA A 710 6.89 2.08 31.53
C ALA A 710 5.90 1.03 32.05
N PHE A 711 5.80 0.93 33.39
CA PHE A 711 4.90 0.01 34.07
C PHE A 711 3.42 0.26 33.69
N LYS A 712 2.60 -0.78 33.83
CA LYS A 712 1.14 -0.69 33.55
C LYS A 712 0.44 0.35 34.44
N ALA A 713 0.98 0.62 35.63
CA ALA A 713 0.44 1.59 36.59
C ALA A 713 0.76 3.06 36.25
N THR A 714 1.68 3.33 35.32
CA THR A 714 2.05 4.71 34.97
C THR A 714 0.85 5.46 34.39
N SER A 715 0.65 6.70 34.87
CA SER A 715 -0.49 7.54 34.47
C SER A 715 -0.44 7.90 32.99
N ARG A 716 -1.60 8.04 32.35
CA ARG A 716 -1.69 8.40 30.91
C ARG A 716 -1.01 9.76 30.60
N PRO A 717 -1.17 10.82 31.41
CA PRO A 717 -0.49 12.08 31.16
C PRO A 717 1.04 11.97 31.23
N ALA A 718 1.58 11.27 32.24
CA ALA A 718 3.01 11.04 32.35
C ALA A 718 3.55 10.24 31.15
N LEU A 719 2.82 9.20 30.72
CA LEU A 719 3.17 8.45 29.52
C LEU A 719 3.24 9.34 28.28
N ASN A 720 2.30 10.27 28.10
CA ASN A 720 2.30 11.20 26.97
C ASN A 720 3.52 12.13 27.00
N ILE A 721 3.85 12.68 28.17
CA ILE A 721 5.02 13.56 28.35
C ILE A 721 6.31 12.80 28.04
N GLU A 722 6.54 11.66 28.69
CA GLU A 722 7.76 10.85 28.53
C GLU A 722 7.91 10.27 27.12
N SER A 723 6.78 9.98 26.45
CA SER A 723 6.78 9.53 25.05
C SER A 723 6.72 10.68 24.05
N TYR A 724 6.67 11.94 24.49
CA TYR A 724 6.50 13.15 23.67
C TYR A 724 5.35 13.02 22.67
N LEU A 725 4.22 12.48 23.14
CA LEU A 725 2.99 12.35 22.38
C LEU A 725 1.99 13.40 22.84
N LEU A 726 1.37 14.12 21.91
CA LEU A 726 0.24 14.98 22.26
C LEU A 726 -0.89 14.11 22.88
N PRO A 727 -1.64 14.62 23.87
CA PRO A 727 -2.91 14.02 24.28
C PRO A 727 -3.84 13.78 23.09
N VAL A 728 -4.54 12.64 23.10
CA VAL A 728 -5.47 12.23 22.02
C VAL A 728 -6.45 13.34 21.63
N GLN A 729 -6.99 14.07 22.60
CA GLN A 729 -7.89 15.19 22.35
C GLN A 729 -7.24 16.29 21.50
N GLN A 730 -6.00 16.66 21.80
CA GLN A 730 -5.26 17.68 21.05
C GLN A 730 -4.88 17.16 19.67
N GLN A 731 -4.63 15.86 19.51
CA GLN A 731 -4.37 15.26 18.20
C GLN A 731 -5.61 15.27 17.31
N ILE A 732 -6.80 14.95 17.86
CA ILE A 732 -8.08 15.06 17.16
C ILE A 732 -8.31 16.52 16.73
N TRP A 733 -8.11 17.46 17.65
CA TRP A 733 -8.26 18.88 17.34
C TRP A 733 -7.30 19.35 16.25
N LYS A 734 -6.03 18.98 16.33
CA LYS A 734 -5.02 19.28 15.31
C LYS A 734 -5.43 18.73 13.93
N HIS A 735 -5.83 17.46 13.85
CA HIS A 735 -6.27 16.86 12.58
C HIS A 735 -7.51 17.56 12.02
N ASN A 736 -8.49 17.87 12.88
CA ASN A 736 -9.68 18.60 12.46
C ASN A 736 -9.36 20.00 11.92
N ALA A 737 -8.49 20.75 12.60
CA ALA A 737 -8.04 22.07 12.14
C ALA A 737 -7.29 21.98 10.80
N GLU A 738 -6.41 20.99 10.64
CA GLU A 738 -5.71 20.71 9.38
C GLU A 738 -6.69 20.32 8.25
N THR A 739 -7.69 19.47 8.53
CA THR A 739 -8.70 19.09 7.52
C THR A 739 -9.55 20.28 7.11
N ILE A 740 -9.95 21.16 8.04
CA ILE A 740 -10.65 22.42 7.70
C ILE A 740 -9.76 23.31 6.83
N GLY A 741 -8.50 23.50 7.23
CA GLY A 741 -7.53 24.27 6.44
C GLY A 741 -7.39 23.74 5.01
N ARG A 742 -7.28 22.40 4.83
CA ARG A 742 -7.21 21.78 3.50
C ARG A 742 -8.51 21.87 2.71
N THR A 743 -9.65 21.63 3.37
CA THR A 743 -10.95 21.50 2.70
C THR A 743 -11.53 22.87 2.32
N LEU A 744 -11.45 23.87 3.21
CA LEU A 744 -12.01 25.21 2.96
C LEU A 744 -11.12 26.11 2.10
N SER A 745 -9.84 25.75 1.94
CA SER A 745 -8.93 26.39 0.98
C SER A 745 -9.05 25.82 -0.43
N SER A 746 -9.81 24.73 -0.61
CA SER A 746 -10.09 24.13 -1.92
C SER A 746 -11.33 24.80 -2.54
N GLN A 747 -11.13 25.67 -3.53
CA GLN A 747 -12.23 26.33 -4.27
C GLN A 747 -13.03 25.36 -5.17
N ASP A 748 -12.52 24.15 -5.38
CA ASP A 748 -13.03 23.18 -6.37
C ASP A 748 -14.24 22.35 -5.91
N VAL A 749 -14.87 22.68 -4.78
CA VAL A 749 -16.14 22.05 -4.35
C VAL A 749 -17.13 23.15 -3.94
N PRO A 750 -17.89 23.72 -4.90
CA PRO A 750 -18.86 24.80 -4.64
C PRO A 750 -19.89 24.46 -3.55
N GLU A 751 -20.20 23.17 -3.40
CA GLU A 751 -21.13 22.65 -2.39
C GLU A 751 -20.63 22.87 -0.94
N LEU A 752 -19.31 22.94 -0.73
CA LEU A 752 -18.68 23.22 0.56
C LEU A 752 -18.44 24.73 0.76
N GLU A 753 -18.14 25.48 -0.31
CA GLU A 753 -17.89 26.93 -0.24
C GLU A 753 -19.13 27.78 0.08
N LYS A 754 -20.34 27.37 -0.36
CA LYS A 754 -21.59 28.11 -0.11
C LYS A 754 -21.88 28.38 1.37
N HIS A 755 -21.18 27.71 2.29
CA HIS A 755 -21.38 27.85 3.73
C HIS A 755 -20.41 28.83 4.43
N LYS A 756 -19.49 29.48 3.69
CA LYS A 756 -18.67 30.58 4.23
C LYS A 756 -19.54 31.81 4.58
N PHE A 757 -20.72 31.95 3.97
CA PHE A 757 -21.53 33.18 3.99
C PHE A 757 -22.99 33.03 4.45
N GLU A 758 -23.50 31.84 4.79
CA GLU A 758 -24.84 31.72 5.38
C GLU A 758 -24.79 32.08 6.86
N THR A 759 -24.91 33.37 7.14
CA THR A 759 -25.17 33.97 8.46
C THR A 759 -26.63 33.82 8.93
N GLU A 760 -27.46 33.06 8.22
CA GLU A 760 -28.90 33.03 8.48
C GLU A 760 -29.39 31.70 9.09
N ASP A 761 -30.15 31.88 10.17
CA ASP A 761 -30.92 30.95 10.98
C ASP A 761 -30.22 29.86 11.82
N LYS A 762 -30.72 29.73 13.06
CA LYS A 762 -30.38 28.66 14.03
C LYS A 762 -30.81 27.30 13.48
N LEU A 763 -30.01 26.71 12.60
CA LEU A 763 -30.21 25.34 12.14
C LEU A 763 -30.28 24.39 13.34
N LYS A 764 -31.32 23.55 13.37
CA LYS A 764 -31.53 22.52 14.40
C LYS A 764 -30.40 21.45 14.35
N TYR A 765 -30.03 21.10 13.13
CA TYR A 765 -28.95 20.29 12.56
C TYR A 765 -27.63 21.00 12.28
N THR A 766 -26.51 20.72 12.95
CA THR A 766 -25.20 21.20 12.47
C THR A 766 -24.29 20.02 12.12
N SER A 767 -23.78 20.00 10.90
CA SER A 767 -22.86 18.99 10.41
C SER A 767 -21.52 19.01 11.16
N PRO A 768 -20.75 17.91 11.16
CA PRO A 768 -19.42 17.88 11.77
C PRO A 768 -18.49 18.98 11.22
N LEU A 769 -18.48 19.20 9.89
CA LEU A 769 -17.63 20.19 9.24
C LEU A 769 -17.97 21.62 9.68
N LYS A 770 -19.25 22.01 9.62
CA LYS A 770 -19.72 23.35 10.05
C LYS A 770 -19.41 23.60 11.53
N ARG A 771 -19.50 22.58 12.38
CA ARG A 771 -19.15 22.68 13.82
C ARG A 771 -17.66 22.86 14.05
N ILE A 772 -16.82 22.07 13.38
CA ILE A 772 -15.37 22.21 13.51
C ILE A 772 -14.96 23.61 13.05
N TYR A 773 -15.54 24.11 11.96
CA TYR A 773 -15.31 25.47 11.49
C TYR A 773 -15.67 26.53 12.55
N GLN A 774 -16.88 26.45 13.14
CA GLN A 774 -17.31 27.36 14.22
C GLN A 774 -16.37 27.33 15.42
N GLU A 775 -16.00 26.13 15.91
CA GLU A 775 -15.08 25.98 17.04
C GLU A 775 -13.68 26.55 16.73
N VAL A 776 -13.21 26.41 15.49
CA VAL A 776 -11.94 27.01 15.05
C VAL A 776 -12.05 28.53 15.03
N GLN A 777 -13.19 29.10 14.61
CA GLN A 777 -13.42 30.55 14.65
C GLN A 777 -13.52 31.07 16.08
N ASP A 778 -14.28 30.40 16.96
CA ASP A 778 -14.47 30.81 18.36
C ASP A 778 -13.16 30.79 19.17
N ARG A 779 -12.20 29.94 18.78
CA ARG A 779 -10.88 29.82 19.43
C ARG A 779 -9.80 30.71 18.78
N ARG A 780 -10.09 31.42 17.68
CA ARG A 780 -9.14 32.33 17.04
C ARG A 780 -9.06 33.65 17.80
N GLU A 781 -7.85 34.15 18.03
CA GLU A 781 -7.64 35.50 18.54
C GLU A 781 -8.00 36.56 17.47
N PRO A 782 -8.45 37.77 17.84
CA PRO A 782 -8.93 38.80 16.91
C PRO A 782 -7.91 39.25 15.84
N THR A 783 -6.62 39.04 16.05
CA THR A 783 -5.53 39.37 15.12
C THR A 783 -5.34 38.35 13.99
N GLY A 784 -6.07 37.22 14.01
CA GLY A 784 -6.00 36.16 12.99
C GLY A 784 -7.10 36.23 11.92
N LEU A 785 -7.80 37.36 11.78
CA LEU A 785 -8.91 37.55 10.84
C LEU A 785 -8.45 37.60 9.37
N ASP A 786 -7.23 38.08 9.11
CA ASP A 786 -6.67 38.19 7.75
C ASP A 786 -5.79 36.98 7.44
N GLN A 787 -6.39 35.88 7.00
CA GLN A 787 -5.65 34.79 6.37
C GLN A 787 -5.63 35.00 4.85
N GLU A 788 -4.43 35.07 4.27
CA GLU A 788 -4.27 35.05 2.82
C GLU A 788 -4.84 33.73 2.28
N ILE A 789 -5.88 33.84 1.46
CA ILE A 789 -6.40 32.69 0.71
C ILE A 789 -5.54 32.56 -0.53
N VAL A 790 -4.61 31.60 -0.53
CA VAL A 790 -3.86 31.22 -1.73
C VAL A 790 -4.67 30.14 -2.46
N PRO A 791 -5.37 30.47 -3.56
CA PRO A 791 -6.09 29.46 -4.32
C PRO A 791 -5.08 28.45 -4.89
N PRO A 792 -5.22 27.15 -4.59
CA PRO A 792 -4.37 26.16 -5.22
C PRO A 792 -4.71 26.12 -6.72
N TYR A 793 -3.72 26.33 -7.58
CA TYR A 793 -3.89 26.19 -9.03
C TYR A 793 -3.06 25.01 -9.55
N VAL A 794 -3.66 24.21 -10.43
CA VAL A 794 -2.94 23.11 -11.09
C VAL A 794 -2.07 23.72 -12.19
N THR A 795 -0.77 23.47 -12.15
CA THR A 795 0.14 23.94 -13.21
C THR A 795 0.15 23.00 -14.40
N PRO A 796 0.23 23.54 -15.64
CA PRO A 796 0.43 22.71 -16.83
C PRO A 796 1.69 21.86 -16.67
N PRO A 797 1.67 20.56 -17.02
CA PRO A 797 2.84 19.70 -16.86
C PRO A 797 4.07 20.15 -17.67
N TRP A 798 3.84 20.85 -18.78
CA TRP A 798 4.85 21.45 -19.65
C TRP A 798 5.26 22.88 -19.23
N TRP A 799 4.77 23.37 -18.09
CA TRP A 799 5.21 24.65 -17.53
C TRP A 799 6.61 24.51 -16.93
N GLU A 800 7.49 25.45 -17.27
CA GLU A 800 8.80 25.58 -16.65
C GLU A 800 8.71 26.64 -15.55
N GLY A 801 8.82 26.18 -14.30
CA GLY A 801 8.82 27.07 -13.15
C GLY A 801 10.10 27.91 -13.07
N PRO A 802 10.12 28.94 -12.20
CA PRO A 802 11.32 29.73 -11.96
C PRO A 802 12.48 28.82 -11.49
N THR A 803 13.69 29.12 -11.95
CA THR A 803 14.88 28.36 -11.54
C THR A 803 15.22 28.73 -10.09
N THR A 804 15.20 27.75 -9.19
CA THR A 804 15.61 27.95 -7.78
C THR A 804 17.02 27.41 -7.57
N ARG A 805 17.89 28.21 -6.97
CA ARG A 805 19.23 27.79 -6.55
C ARG A 805 19.40 28.09 -5.06
N ILE A 806 20.02 27.17 -4.34
CA ILE A 806 20.34 27.32 -2.92
C ILE A 806 21.86 27.16 -2.84
N GLY A 807 22.57 28.23 -2.47
CA GLY A 807 24.01 28.18 -2.27
C GLY A 807 24.35 27.30 -1.07
N GLY A 808 25.43 26.52 -1.16
CA GLY A 808 25.90 25.68 -0.06
C GLY A 808 26.44 26.49 1.14
N ASP A 809 26.95 27.68 0.85
CA ASP A 809 27.41 28.70 1.78
C ASP A 809 27.22 30.11 1.17
N ALA A 810 27.56 31.13 1.95
CA ALA A 810 27.40 32.53 1.55
C ALA A 810 28.31 32.92 0.36
N GLU A 811 29.55 32.44 0.32
CA GLU A 811 30.51 32.76 -0.75
C GLU A 811 30.08 32.16 -2.09
N GLN A 812 29.59 30.92 -2.08
CA GLN A 812 29.05 30.26 -3.27
C GLN A 812 27.80 30.98 -3.76
N ALA A 813 26.89 31.37 -2.85
CA ALA A 813 25.69 32.13 -3.20
C ALA A 813 26.04 33.49 -3.82
N GLU A 814 27.04 34.19 -3.28
CA GLU A 814 27.53 35.46 -3.80
C GLU A 814 28.20 35.30 -5.18
N SER A 815 29.05 34.28 -5.37
CA SER A 815 29.69 34.01 -6.66
C SER A 815 28.69 33.61 -7.75
N GLU A 816 27.65 32.85 -7.40
CA GLU A 816 26.53 32.58 -8.32
C GLU A 816 25.74 33.85 -8.65
N HIS A 817 25.48 34.68 -7.65
CA HIS A 817 24.80 35.96 -7.83
C HIS A 817 25.57 36.91 -8.77
N GLN A 818 26.88 37.08 -8.55
CA GLN A 818 27.75 37.89 -9.41
C GLN A 818 27.79 37.37 -10.85
N ARG A 819 27.87 36.05 -11.05
CA ARG A 819 27.79 35.45 -12.39
C ARG A 819 26.47 35.74 -13.11
N GLU A 820 25.36 35.79 -12.38
CA GLU A 820 24.06 36.15 -12.96
C GLU A 820 23.98 37.64 -13.32
N LEU A 821 24.55 38.53 -12.50
CA LEU A 821 24.69 39.94 -12.82
C LEU A 821 25.53 40.16 -14.09
N GLU A 822 26.66 39.48 -14.19
CA GLU A 822 27.58 39.56 -15.34
C GLU A 822 26.98 38.99 -16.62
N SER A 823 26.02 38.06 -16.52
CA SER A 823 25.34 37.45 -17.67
C SER A 823 24.46 38.41 -18.48
N GLY A 824 24.26 39.65 -18.01
CA GLY A 824 23.65 40.74 -18.79
C GLY A 824 22.17 40.55 -19.12
N ARG A 825 21.46 39.64 -18.44
CA ARG A 825 20.00 39.49 -18.61
C ARG A 825 19.33 40.73 -18.01
N ASN A 826 18.44 41.36 -18.78
CA ASN A 826 17.62 42.49 -18.35
C ASN A 826 16.60 42.01 -17.29
N SER A 827 17.09 41.76 -16.08
CA SER A 827 16.39 41.08 -14.99
C SER A 827 16.16 42.04 -13.82
N ILE A 828 14.98 41.95 -13.21
CA ILE A 828 14.68 42.68 -11.98
C ILE A 828 15.28 41.92 -10.80
N LEU A 829 16.13 42.59 -10.03
CA LEU A 829 16.81 42.01 -8.87
C LEU A 829 16.13 42.45 -7.59
N ILE A 830 15.62 41.47 -6.85
CA ILE A 830 14.88 41.66 -5.61
C ILE A 830 15.57 40.84 -4.52
N TYR A 831 15.86 41.49 -3.41
CA TYR A 831 16.44 40.90 -2.21
C TYR A 831 15.45 41.05 -1.07
N THR A 832 15.25 40.02 -0.29
CA THR A 832 14.37 40.01 0.88
C THR A 832 15.16 39.46 2.06
N ASP A 833 14.83 39.93 3.26
CA ASP A 833 15.45 39.46 4.49
C ASP A 833 14.45 39.54 5.65
N GLY A 834 14.42 38.49 6.47
CA GLY A 834 13.72 38.45 7.75
C GLY A 834 14.75 38.39 8.88
N SER A 835 14.69 39.34 9.81
CA SER A 835 15.68 39.43 10.89
C SER A 835 15.02 39.42 12.27
N GLY A 836 15.61 38.68 13.22
CA GLY A 836 15.27 38.76 14.64
C GLY A 836 16.39 39.45 15.42
N ILE A 837 16.10 40.57 16.08
CA ILE A 837 17.05 41.36 16.87
C ILE A 837 16.41 41.67 18.23
N ASP A 838 17.10 41.37 19.33
CA ASP A 838 16.64 41.67 20.70
C ASP A 838 15.19 41.23 21.02
N GLY A 839 14.80 40.05 20.56
CA GLY A 839 13.44 39.49 20.75
C GLY A 839 12.36 40.14 19.87
N HIS A 840 12.75 40.89 18.85
CA HIS A 840 11.88 41.61 17.92
C HIS A 840 12.13 41.12 16.49
N ILE A 841 11.06 40.93 15.71
CA ILE A 841 11.12 40.45 14.33
C ILE A 841 10.86 41.62 13.38
N GLY A 842 11.69 41.73 12.35
CA GLY A 842 11.54 42.67 11.24
C GLY A 842 11.64 41.96 9.88
N ALA A 843 11.11 42.61 8.86
CA ALA A 843 11.20 42.23 7.46
C ALA A 843 11.79 43.39 6.66
N ALA A 844 12.61 43.09 5.66
CA ALA A 844 13.11 44.06 4.70
C ALA A 844 13.06 43.49 3.27
N ALA A 845 12.88 44.38 2.30
CA ALA A 845 13.02 44.04 0.89
C ALA A 845 13.63 45.21 0.10
N VAL A 846 14.50 44.90 -0.85
CA VAL A 846 15.22 45.86 -1.70
C VAL A 846 15.10 45.43 -3.16
N CYS A 847 14.69 46.34 -4.03
CA CYS A 847 14.76 46.16 -5.48
C CYS A 847 15.82 47.11 -6.04
N LEU A 848 16.92 46.55 -6.54
CA LEU A 848 18.06 47.36 -7.02
C LEU A 848 17.71 48.15 -8.28
N MET A 849 16.86 47.60 -9.15
CA MET A 849 16.47 48.25 -10.40
C MET A 849 15.62 49.50 -10.16
N THR A 850 14.70 49.46 -9.19
CA THR A 850 13.86 50.62 -8.84
C THR A 850 14.43 51.48 -7.71
N LYS A 851 15.54 51.05 -7.09
CA LYS A 851 16.16 51.64 -5.89
C LYS A 851 15.19 51.82 -4.71
N GLN A 852 14.22 50.91 -4.58
CA GLN A 852 13.21 50.97 -3.52
C GLN A 852 13.55 49.99 -2.39
N THR A 853 13.41 50.47 -1.15
CA THR A 853 13.57 49.69 0.07
C THR A 853 12.28 49.73 0.88
N LYS A 854 11.83 48.57 1.36
CA LYS A 854 10.70 48.44 2.28
C LYS A 854 11.13 47.72 3.53
N ARG A 855 10.53 48.11 4.66
CA ARG A 855 10.75 47.51 5.98
C ARG A 855 9.42 47.39 6.70
N ALA A 856 9.22 46.31 7.42
CA ALA A 856 8.09 46.13 8.33
C ALA A 856 8.55 45.56 9.66
N TYR A 857 8.01 46.10 10.74
CA TYR A 857 8.14 45.51 12.06
C TYR A 857 7.03 44.48 12.27
N MET A 858 7.40 43.25 12.63
CA MET A 858 6.52 42.09 12.72
C MET A 858 6.11 41.74 14.17
N GLY A 859 6.55 42.52 15.16
CA GLY A 859 6.28 42.26 16.57
C GLY A 859 7.41 41.53 17.29
N ARG A 860 7.12 41.01 18.48
CA ARG A 860 8.07 40.19 19.26
C ARG A 860 8.22 38.80 18.66
N ASP A 861 9.31 38.12 18.98
CA ASP A 861 9.59 36.72 18.61
C ASP A 861 8.58 35.69 19.18
N THR A 862 7.79 36.10 20.17
CA THR A 862 6.63 35.35 20.67
C THR A 862 5.38 35.47 19.81
N VAL A 863 5.32 36.48 18.92
CA VAL A 863 4.15 36.81 18.09
C VAL A 863 4.41 36.47 16.62
N SER A 864 5.64 36.67 16.15
CA SER A 864 6.04 36.42 14.77
C SER A 864 7.36 35.68 14.70
N THR A 865 7.67 35.12 13.53
CA THR A 865 8.89 34.35 13.29
C THR A 865 9.71 34.99 12.18
N VAL A 866 11.02 34.72 12.16
CA VAL A 866 11.91 35.12 11.05
C VAL A 866 11.35 34.67 9.69
N TYR A 867 10.78 33.46 9.62
CA TYR A 867 10.11 32.95 8.41
C TYR A 867 8.92 33.81 7.96
N ALA A 868 8.12 34.32 8.90
CA ALA A 868 7.04 35.24 8.58
C ALA A 868 7.58 36.61 8.11
N GLY A 869 8.72 37.04 8.66
CA GLY A 869 9.45 38.22 8.19
C GLY A 869 9.92 38.09 6.72
N GLU A 870 10.53 36.95 6.36
CA GLU A 870 10.96 36.65 4.98
C GLU A 870 9.79 36.71 3.97
N LEU A 871 8.66 36.08 4.33
CA LEU A 871 7.44 36.10 3.52
C LEU A 871 6.91 37.53 3.35
N GLN A 872 6.87 38.30 4.44
CA GLN A 872 6.40 39.69 4.40
C GLN A 872 7.29 40.58 3.52
N GLY A 873 8.62 40.39 3.57
CA GLY A 873 9.54 41.08 2.68
C GLY A 873 9.25 40.78 1.20
N SER A 874 9.04 39.50 0.88
CA SER A 874 8.68 39.05 -0.47
C SER A 874 7.36 39.64 -0.96
N TYR A 875 6.33 39.64 -0.10
CA TYR A 875 5.01 40.17 -0.45
C TYR A 875 5.04 41.68 -0.77
N GLN A 876 5.72 42.46 0.07
CA GLN A 876 5.75 43.93 -0.03
C GLN A 876 6.30 44.43 -1.36
N ILE A 877 7.23 43.70 -1.97
CA ILE A 877 7.94 44.14 -3.17
C ILE A 877 7.31 43.62 -4.46
N VAL A 878 6.70 42.44 -4.44
CA VAL A 878 5.99 41.87 -5.61
C VAL A 878 4.78 42.72 -6.01
N GLY A 879 3.97 43.16 -5.03
CA GLY A 879 2.77 43.97 -5.31
C GLY A 879 3.07 45.32 -6.00
N GLN A 880 4.17 45.98 -5.65
CA GLN A 880 4.56 47.27 -6.23
C GLN A 880 5.31 47.14 -7.56
N THR A 881 6.13 46.10 -7.69
CA THR A 881 6.91 45.86 -8.92
C THR A 881 5.98 45.44 -10.06
N ALA A 882 4.97 44.61 -9.79
CA ALA A 882 3.97 44.20 -10.79
C ALA A 882 3.18 45.39 -11.39
N GLY A 883 2.85 46.40 -10.57
CA GLY A 883 2.18 47.61 -11.04
C GLY A 883 3.03 48.47 -11.97
N LYS A 884 4.34 48.56 -11.73
CA LYS A 884 5.29 49.34 -12.56
C LYS A 884 5.77 48.60 -13.82
N ILE A 885 5.85 47.28 -13.80
CA ILE A 885 6.17 46.47 -14.99
C ILE A 885 5.07 46.62 -16.06
N ARG A 886 3.80 46.69 -15.65
CA ARG A 886 2.65 46.90 -16.57
C ARG A 886 2.64 48.27 -17.26
N SER A 887 3.39 49.26 -16.76
CA SER A 887 3.47 50.62 -17.33
C SER A 887 4.63 50.82 -18.30
N ILE A 888 5.41 49.78 -18.60
CA ILE A 888 6.53 49.85 -19.58
C ILE A 888 5.99 49.39 -20.94
N PRO A 889 5.99 50.24 -22.00
CA PRO A 889 5.55 49.82 -23.31
C PRO A 889 6.51 48.75 -23.88
N PRO A 890 6.02 47.72 -24.59
CA PRO A 890 6.88 46.70 -25.16
C PRO A 890 7.70 47.29 -26.31
N GLU A 891 9.02 47.42 -26.12
CA GLU A 891 9.92 47.65 -27.24
C GLU A 891 9.94 46.42 -28.16
N GLY A 892 9.77 46.67 -29.45
CA GLY A 892 9.56 45.65 -30.46
C GLY A 892 10.75 44.69 -30.58
N ASN A 893 10.47 43.40 -30.43
CA ASN A 893 11.14 42.40 -31.25
C ASN A 893 10.23 41.20 -31.51
N ARG A 894 9.97 40.96 -32.80
CA ARG A 894 9.18 39.85 -33.32
C ARG A 894 9.97 38.56 -33.19
N THR A 895 9.53 37.64 -32.34
CA THR A 895 9.69 36.20 -32.55
C THR A 895 8.40 35.50 -32.13
N THR A 896 7.70 34.95 -33.13
CA THR A 896 6.43 34.25 -33.02
C THR A 896 6.60 32.90 -32.31
N GLY A 897 6.38 32.88 -31.00
CA GLY A 897 5.91 31.71 -30.26
C GLY A 897 4.51 32.00 -29.73
N PRO A 898 3.63 31.00 -29.51
CA PRO A 898 2.30 31.28 -28.99
C PRO A 898 2.47 31.89 -27.59
N GLY A 899 2.04 33.14 -27.45
CA GLY A 899 2.01 33.83 -26.17
C GLY A 899 1.11 33.08 -25.18
N PRO A 900 1.24 33.34 -23.87
CA PRO A 900 0.25 32.89 -22.90
C PRO A 900 -1.14 33.40 -23.34
N PRO A 901 -2.22 32.66 -23.10
CA PRO A 901 -3.55 33.07 -23.51
C PRO A 901 -3.82 34.50 -23.01
N GLU A 902 -4.08 35.40 -23.95
CA GLU A 902 -4.75 36.67 -23.68
C GLU A 902 -6.08 36.32 -23.00
N GLU A 903 -6.35 36.96 -21.86
CA GLU A 903 -7.47 36.68 -20.94
C GLU A 903 -7.25 35.52 -19.96
N TRP A 904 -6.65 35.87 -18.82
CA TRP A 904 -6.91 35.16 -17.58
C TRP A 904 -8.38 35.46 -17.21
N PRO A 905 -9.23 34.46 -16.95
CA PRO A 905 -10.62 34.72 -16.57
C PRO A 905 -10.65 35.41 -15.21
N THR A 906 -10.80 36.73 -15.22
CA THR A 906 -11.22 37.50 -14.04
C THR A 906 -12.64 37.08 -13.70
N ARG A 907 -12.81 36.18 -12.72
CA ARG A 907 -14.10 36.01 -12.04
C ARG A 907 -14.37 37.31 -11.29
N GLY A 908 -15.52 37.91 -11.57
CA GLY A 908 -15.88 39.26 -11.13
C GLY A 908 -15.77 39.47 -9.63
N ASN A 909 -15.21 40.62 -9.25
CA ASN A 909 -15.37 41.18 -7.91
C ASN A 909 -16.87 41.41 -7.66
N PRO A 910 -17.43 41.01 -6.50
CA PRO A 910 -18.70 41.55 -6.06
C PRO A 910 -18.52 43.06 -5.81
N VAL A 911 -19.42 43.81 -6.43
CA VAL A 911 -19.52 45.26 -6.43
C VAL A 911 -19.63 45.79 -5.01
N ASP A 912 -18.76 46.76 -4.72
CA ASP A 912 -18.80 47.67 -3.58
C ASP A 912 -20.00 48.62 -3.72
N PRO A 913 -20.94 48.72 -2.74
CA PRO A 913 -21.89 49.81 -2.70
C PRO A 913 -21.32 50.92 -1.81
N SER A 914 -20.58 51.84 -2.43
CA SER A 914 -20.30 53.20 -1.92
C SER A 914 -21.61 53.96 -1.57
N PRO A 915 -21.58 55.06 -0.78
CA PRO A 915 -20.52 56.09 -0.68
C PRO A 915 -19.78 56.17 0.66
#